data_AF-A0A6N7Z2T2-F1
#
_entry.id   AF-A0A6N7Z2T2-F1
#
_cell.length_a   1.000
_cell.length_b   1.000
_cell.length_c   1.000
_cell.angle_alpha   90.00
_cell.angle_beta   90.00
_cell.angle_gamma   90.00
#
_symmetry.space_group_name_H-M   'P 1'
#
loop_
_entity.id
_entity.type
_entity.pdbx_description
1 polymer ?
#
loop_
_entity_poly.entity_id
_entity_poly.type
_entity_poly.pdbx_seq_one_letter_code
_entity_poly.pdbx_strand_id
1 'polypeptide(L)'
;MIVERTEFDTAGGLRIRRTSAAATDRDWQELLAGVDHRPGGVLECQVTYPGRYLPWRLGFADPYVVYESTGTGFRFLSLRSDARPVLDFLYAALKSAPAIADLSWSPDGFTGRIETTEGELTEEQRTLRPTAVHPLRATGAALRTTADAYLGWYCAFGYELLTQWDPIEPRLPRPDDLRTVVAYLPGRLLVAGADGDALTEHVYRCGDPDTPVPDGTADYVRTAESSHSLPGCTADAERYQAGVREALTRFHRGDLFEVVLSQTIVQPVRQSPAAVYRRLTTANPSPYQFLLNLGRGEFLVGASPEMFVRVRGDRVETCPISGTVSRGADALDDTVHIMTLLKSEKDEAELTMCTDVDRNDKSRVCRPGTVEIIGRRQIELYSKLIHTVDHVQGRLRDDCDAWDAFLSHMWAVTVTGAPKRAATQFIEDHETSARRWYGGAVGVARFDGSMETGLTLRAARMCEGSAEIRVGATLLADSDPAAEEAETRLKAAAVVAAIEGPAPVTPVAAAQAEPDGPSVLVVDHEDSFVHTLADYFRQAGCLTTTRRWGFAEHHLDEADLVVLSPGPGRPEDFVVRETIERCVRRGLPVFGVCLGLQGIVEYCGGRIGTLPRPVHGRGTKITVTEPGDPLFAGLPERFVAGRYHSLRARQLDLPGELRMTAQSDDGVVMAVRHRRLPLLGVQFHPESLLTLDNRNGHRLVSNVVTEFSRRSDAATSAPPVRPRQGGAYADARSAE
;
A
#
# COMPACT_ATOMS: atom_id res chain seq x y z
N MET A 1 13.67 10.25 -36.53
CA MET A 1 12.63 9.38 -35.96
C MET A 1 11.90 8.70 -37.10
N ILE A 2 11.77 7.38 -37.07
CA ILE A 2 10.92 6.66 -38.01
C ILE A 2 9.49 6.98 -37.61
N VAL A 3 8.74 7.59 -38.53
CA VAL A 3 7.33 7.94 -38.34
C VAL A 3 6.52 6.92 -39.12
N GLU A 4 5.78 6.06 -38.43
CA GLU A 4 4.89 5.09 -39.06
C GLU A 4 3.55 5.77 -39.36
N ARG A 5 2.97 5.47 -40.53
CA ARG A 5 1.63 5.96 -40.91
C ARG A 5 0.75 4.78 -41.24
N THR A 6 -0.43 4.75 -40.64
CA THR A 6 -1.46 3.72 -40.87
C THR A 6 -2.77 4.42 -41.20
N GLU A 7 -3.49 3.91 -42.19
CA GLU A 7 -4.86 4.35 -42.52
C GLU A 7 -5.81 3.16 -42.36
N PHE A 8 -6.98 3.41 -41.80
CA PHE A 8 -8.03 2.42 -41.61
C PHE A 8 -9.40 3.09 -41.56
N ASP A 9 -10.44 2.33 -41.89
CA ASP A 9 -11.83 2.76 -41.78
C ASP A 9 -12.48 2.10 -40.55
N THR A 10 -13.35 2.82 -39.84
CA THR A 10 -14.18 2.24 -38.77
C THR A 10 -15.35 1.43 -39.34
N ALA A 11 -16.04 0.66 -38.51
CA ALA A 11 -17.21 -0.12 -38.92
C ALA A 11 -18.33 0.73 -39.56
N GLY A 12 -18.49 1.98 -39.11
CA GLY A 12 -19.43 2.95 -39.68
C GLY A 12 -18.90 3.73 -40.88
N GLY A 13 -17.64 3.54 -41.27
CA GLY A 13 -17.03 4.17 -42.46
C GLY A 13 -16.31 5.49 -42.22
N LEU A 14 -15.96 5.83 -40.96
CA LEU A 14 -15.09 6.98 -40.69
C LEU A 14 -13.65 6.59 -41.04
N ARG A 15 -13.03 7.32 -41.98
CA ARG A 15 -11.62 7.14 -42.31
C ARG A 15 -10.73 7.82 -41.28
N ILE A 16 -9.77 7.07 -40.73
CA ILE A 16 -8.81 7.53 -39.74
C ILE A 16 -7.39 7.26 -40.25
N ARG A 17 -6.55 8.30 -40.20
CA ARG A 17 -5.11 8.20 -40.39
C ARG A 17 -4.42 8.37 -39.04
N ARG A 18 -3.64 7.37 -38.63
CA ARG A 18 -2.78 7.42 -37.44
C ARG A 18 -1.34 7.61 -37.86
N THR A 19 -0.66 8.54 -37.20
CA THR A 19 0.80 8.70 -37.27
C THR A 19 1.40 8.27 -35.94
N SER A 20 2.39 7.39 -35.96
CA SER A 20 3.06 6.87 -34.75
C SER A 20 4.53 7.27 -34.72
N ALA A 21 5.02 7.73 -33.57
CA ALA A 21 6.43 8.06 -33.34
C ALA A 21 6.87 7.64 -31.94
N ALA A 22 8.16 7.34 -31.76
CA ALA A 22 8.73 7.13 -30.44
C ALA A 22 8.62 8.40 -29.60
N ALA A 23 8.24 8.25 -28.34
CA ALA A 23 8.12 9.32 -27.36
C ALA A 23 9.02 9.03 -26.15
N THR A 24 9.23 10.05 -25.33
CA THR A 24 10.12 10.04 -24.18
C THR A 24 9.38 10.44 -22.91
N ASP A 25 9.97 10.19 -21.74
CA ASP A 25 9.42 10.69 -20.47
C ASP A 25 9.28 12.22 -20.44
N ARG A 26 10.08 12.95 -21.22
CA ARG A 26 9.91 14.39 -21.38
C ARG A 26 8.56 14.71 -22.03
N ASP A 27 8.21 14.01 -23.12
CA ASP A 27 6.93 14.19 -23.81
C ASP A 27 5.75 13.86 -22.89
N TRP A 28 5.90 12.85 -22.01
CA TRP A 28 4.91 12.57 -20.98
C TRP A 28 4.76 13.72 -19.98
N GLN A 29 5.87 14.26 -19.45
CA GLN A 29 5.82 15.38 -18.50
C GLN A 29 5.23 16.64 -19.13
N GLU A 30 5.49 16.87 -20.43
CA GLU A 30 4.90 17.97 -21.19
C GLU A 30 3.38 17.78 -21.37
N LEU A 31 2.92 16.56 -21.70
CA LEU A 31 1.49 16.25 -21.76
C LEU A 31 0.83 16.45 -20.39
N LEU A 32 1.44 15.91 -19.33
CA LEU A 32 0.94 16.01 -17.96
C LEU A 32 0.78 17.46 -17.49
N ALA A 33 1.77 18.31 -17.75
CA ALA A 33 1.69 19.74 -17.48
C ALA A 33 0.64 20.43 -18.38
N GLY A 34 0.48 19.94 -19.61
CA GLY A 34 -0.56 20.33 -20.57
C GLY A 34 -1.98 20.24 -19.99
N VAL A 35 -2.27 19.18 -19.24
CA VAL A 35 -3.61 18.91 -18.68
C VAL A 35 -4.10 20.05 -17.78
N ASP A 36 -3.21 20.78 -17.10
CA ASP A 36 -3.56 21.90 -16.23
C ASP A 36 -4.31 23.04 -16.97
N HIS A 37 -4.09 23.16 -18.28
CA HIS A 37 -4.60 24.26 -19.11
C HIS A 37 -5.25 23.79 -20.40
N ARG A 38 -5.26 22.50 -20.75
CA ARG A 38 -5.92 22.00 -21.96
C ARG A 38 -6.76 20.76 -21.67
N PRO A 39 -7.89 20.56 -22.39
CA PRO A 39 -8.64 19.32 -22.32
C PRO A 39 -7.73 18.11 -22.59
N GLY A 40 -7.74 17.16 -21.68
CA GLY A 40 -6.77 16.07 -21.68
C GLY A 40 -6.78 15.32 -20.37
N GLY A 41 -5.96 14.28 -20.30
CA GLY A 41 -5.82 13.51 -19.08
C GLY A 41 -4.78 12.41 -19.19
N VAL A 42 -4.46 11.84 -18.04
CA VAL A 42 -3.58 10.69 -17.89
C VAL A 42 -4.26 9.62 -17.05
N LEU A 43 -4.00 8.38 -17.41
CA LEU A 43 -4.36 7.16 -16.70
C LEU A 43 -3.09 6.30 -16.63
N GLU A 44 -2.72 5.80 -15.47
CA GLU A 44 -1.54 4.95 -15.33
C GLU A 44 -1.70 3.90 -14.22
N CYS A 45 -0.99 2.79 -14.41
CA CYS A 45 -0.72 1.79 -13.39
C CYS A 45 0.78 1.76 -13.13
N GLN A 46 1.21 2.03 -11.90
CA GLN A 46 2.63 2.00 -11.50
C GLN A 46 3.00 0.75 -10.69
N VAL A 47 2.03 -0.13 -10.40
CA VAL A 47 2.24 -1.32 -9.58
C VAL A 47 2.30 -2.57 -10.44
N THR A 48 3.03 -3.57 -9.96
CA THR A 48 3.08 -4.90 -10.57
C THR A 48 2.52 -5.92 -9.58
N TYR A 49 1.47 -6.62 -9.99
CA TYR A 49 0.91 -7.75 -9.26
C TYR A 49 0.71 -8.90 -10.25
N PRO A 50 1.51 -9.98 -10.17
CA PRO A 50 1.46 -11.08 -11.12
C PRO A 50 0.04 -11.59 -11.37
N GLY A 51 -0.34 -11.73 -12.64
CA GLY A 51 -1.66 -12.19 -13.05
C GLY A 51 -2.79 -11.16 -12.96
N ARG A 52 -2.56 -10.01 -12.31
CA ARG A 52 -3.60 -8.97 -12.10
C ARG A 52 -3.25 -7.63 -12.73
N TYR A 53 -2.10 -7.06 -12.36
CA TYR A 53 -1.65 -5.73 -12.80
C TYR A 53 -0.25 -5.78 -13.38
N LEU A 54 -0.08 -5.12 -14.51
CA LEU A 54 1.21 -4.79 -15.09
C LEU A 54 1.27 -3.27 -15.26
N PRO A 55 2.45 -2.64 -15.16
CA PRO A 55 2.56 -1.21 -15.38
C PRO A 55 2.16 -0.84 -16.80
N TRP A 56 1.39 0.25 -16.95
CA TRP A 56 0.99 0.81 -18.24
C TRP A 56 0.69 2.30 -18.07
N ARG A 57 0.77 3.07 -19.16
CA ARG A 57 0.55 4.52 -19.15
C ARG A 57 -0.23 4.93 -20.39
N LEU A 58 -1.30 5.71 -20.19
CA LEU A 58 -2.16 6.25 -21.24
C LEU A 58 -2.36 7.75 -20.96
N GLY A 59 -1.75 8.60 -21.78
CA GLY A 59 -1.98 10.04 -21.79
C GLY A 59 -2.75 10.42 -23.04
N PHE A 60 -3.74 11.31 -22.91
CA PHE A 60 -4.44 11.87 -24.06
C PHE A 60 -4.44 13.40 -24.02
N ALA A 61 -4.36 13.98 -25.20
CA ALA A 61 -4.39 15.41 -25.41
C ALA A 61 -5.08 15.74 -26.74
N ASP A 62 -5.36 17.02 -26.93
CA ASP A 62 -5.96 17.58 -28.13
C ASP A 62 -7.18 16.78 -28.63
N PRO A 63 -8.18 16.49 -27.76
CA PRO A 63 -9.36 15.73 -28.15
C PRO A 63 -10.15 16.44 -29.25
N TYR A 64 -10.75 15.65 -30.14
CA TYR A 64 -11.65 16.15 -31.17
C TYR A 64 -12.96 16.66 -30.58
N VAL A 65 -13.56 15.83 -29.73
CA VAL A 65 -14.91 16.00 -29.22
C VAL A 65 -14.93 15.65 -27.74
N VAL A 66 -15.74 16.40 -26.98
CA VAL A 66 -16.18 16.00 -25.64
C VAL A 66 -17.66 15.67 -25.64
N TYR A 67 -17.99 14.51 -25.07
CA TYR A 67 -19.34 14.13 -24.69
C TYR A 67 -19.59 14.51 -23.24
N GLU A 68 -20.72 15.14 -22.95
CA GLU A 68 -21.17 15.41 -21.60
C GLU A 68 -22.65 15.07 -21.45
N SER A 69 -23.04 14.55 -20.28
CA SER A 69 -24.44 14.29 -19.94
C SER A 69 -24.83 14.88 -18.59
N THR A 70 -26.06 15.38 -18.51
CA THR A 70 -26.72 15.86 -17.28
C THR A 70 -28.18 15.43 -17.33
N GLY A 71 -28.62 14.65 -16.33
CA GLY A 71 -29.94 14.03 -16.39
C GLY A 71 -30.11 13.18 -17.65
N THR A 72 -31.21 13.37 -18.38
CA THR A 72 -31.46 12.70 -19.67
C THR A 72 -30.90 13.45 -20.87
N GLY A 73 -30.40 14.68 -20.67
CA GLY A 73 -29.79 15.48 -21.74
C GLY A 73 -28.32 15.10 -21.95
N PHE A 74 -27.88 15.18 -23.21
CA PHE A 74 -26.48 15.02 -23.55
C PHE A 74 -26.06 15.98 -24.67
N ARG A 75 -24.75 16.16 -24.81
CA ARG A 75 -24.15 16.97 -25.88
C ARG A 75 -22.80 16.43 -26.31
N PHE A 76 -22.51 16.60 -27.60
CA PHE A 76 -21.19 16.41 -28.19
C PHE A 76 -20.68 17.78 -28.65
N LEU A 77 -19.55 18.22 -28.12
CA LEU A 77 -18.97 19.53 -28.41
C LEU A 77 -17.62 19.38 -29.11
N SER A 78 -17.41 20.21 -30.13
CA SER A 78 -16.15 20.39 -30.81
C SER A 78 -15.12 21.01 -29.88
N LEU A 79 -13.92 20.44 -29.83
CA LEU A 79 -12.77 21.03 -29.14
C LEU A 79 -11.64 21.43 -30.09
N ARG A 80 -11.73 21.01 -31.36
CA ARG A 80 -10.76 21.29 -32.42
C ARG A 80 -11.43 21.83 -33.67
N SER A 81 -10.72 22.67 -34.42
CA SER A 81 -11.23 23.24 -35.67
C SER A 81 -11.52 22.18 -36.75
N ASP A 82 -10.83 21.04 -36.72
CA ASP A 82 -10.99 19.91 -37.65
C ASP A 82 -11.95 18.82 -37.13
N ALA A 83 -12.69 19.05 -36.05
CA ALA A 83 -13.59 18.04 -35.47
C ALA A 83 -14.94 17.89 -36.20
N ARG A 84 -15.24 18.76 -37.17
CA ARG A 84 -16.54 18.78 -37.84
C ARG A 84 -16.91 17.44 -38.53
N PRO A 85 -16.02 16.80 -39.32
CA PRO A 85 -16.31 15.49 -39.92
C PRO A 85 -16.61 14.41 -38.89
N VAL A 86 -15.94 14.46 -37.73
CA VAL A 86 -16.19 13.54 -36.62
C VAL A 86 -17.58 13.78 -36.02
N LEU A 87 -17.96 15.03 -35.77
CA LEU A 87 -19.28 15.37 -35.26
C LEU A 87 -20.40 14.99 -36.24
N ASP A 88 -20.23 15.23 -37.54
CA ASP A 88 -21.21 14.83 -38.55
C ASP A 88 -21.40 13.30 -38.57
N PHE A 89 -20.30 12.55 -38.43
CA PHE A 89 -20.33 11.10 -38.30
C PHE A 89 -21.08 10.63 -37.05
N LEU A 90 -20.76 11.20 -35.89
CA LEU A 90 -21.41 10.87 -34.60
C LEU A 90 -22.91 11.21 -34.63
N TYR A 91 -23.27 12.36 -35.19
CA TYR A 91 -24.66 12.78 -35.36
C TYR A 91 -25.43 11.79 -36.25
N ALA A 92 -24.83 11.36 -37.36
CA ALA A 92 -25.44 10.37 -38.26
C ALA A 92 -25.66 9.02 -37.57
N ALA A 93 -24.67 8.54 -36.79
CA ALA A 93 -24.79 7.29 -36.03
C ALA A 93 -25.92 7.35 -34.99
N LEU A 94 -26.10 8.50 -34.32
CA LEU A 94 -27.13 8.69 -33.30
C LEU A 94 -28.52 8.92 -33.87
N LYS A 95 -28.66 9.48 -35.07
CA LYS A 95 -29.95 9.73 -35.71
C LYS A 95 -30.77 8.44 -35.92
N SER A 96 -30.09 7.31 -36.11
CA SER A 96 -30.70 5.98 -36.23
C SER A 96 -30.65 5.16 -34.94
N ALA A 97 -30.08 5.70 -33.85
CA ALA A 97 -29.92 4.96 -32.61
C ALA A 97 -31.25 4.91 -31.83
N PRO A 98 -31.61 3.75 -31.26
CA PRO A 98 -32.80 3.63 -30.42
C PRO A 98 -32.66 4.49 -29.17
N ALA A 99 -33.78 4.98 -28.65
CA ALA A 99 -33.86 5.77 -27.42
C ALA A 99 -33.07 7.10 -27.43
N ILE A 100 -32.76 7.62 -28.62
CA ILE A 100 -32.17 8.95 -28.81
C ILE A 100 -33.17 9.83 -29.54
N ALA A 101 -33.49 10.98 -28.95
CA ALA A 101 -34.41 11.97 -29.50
C ALA A 101 -33.85 13.39 -29.41
N ASP A 102 -34.59 14.33 -29.99
CA ASP A 102 -34.34 15.77 -29.91
C ASP A 102 -32.93 16.19 -30.34
N LEU A 103 -32.37 15.50 -31.35
CA LEU A 103 -31.05 15.81 -31.89
C LEU A 103 -31.04 17.16 -32.61
N SER A 104 -30.31 18.14 -32.07
CA SER A 104 -30.23 19.49 -32.63
C SER A 104 -28.79 20.01 -32.70
N TRP A 105 -28.46 20.62 -33.82
CA TRP A 105 -27.15 21.27 -34.03
C TRP A 105 -27.04 22.60 -33.29
N SER A 106 -25.84 22.89 -32.80
CA SER A 106 -25.37 24.19 -32.34
C SER A 106 -24.08 24.57 -33.08
N PRO A 107 -23.59 25.82 -32.99
CA PRO A 107 -22.32 26.22 -33.60
C PRO A 107 -21.13 25.38 -33.11
N ASP A 108 -21.15 24.97 -31.84
CA ASP A 108 -20.07 24.27 -31.17
C ASP A 108 -20.24 22.74 -31.17
N GLY A 109 -21.29 22.19 -31.80
CA GLY A 109 -21.55 20.75 -31.80
C GLY A 109 -23.03 20.41 -31.92
N PHE A 110 -23.51 19.41 -31.18
CA PHE A 110 -24.93 19.08 -31.15
C PHE A 110 -25.37 18.56 -29.78
N THR A 111 -26.67 18.64 -29.52
CA THR A 111 -27.32 18.17 -28.31
C THR A 111 -28.34 17.08 -28.65
N GLY A 112 -28.72 16.28 -27.65
CA GLY A 112 -29.80 15.32 -27.75
C GLY A 112 -30.37 14.96 -26.37
N ARG A 113 -31.42 14.16 -26.38
CA ARG A 113 -32.07 13.63 -25.19
C ARG A 113 -32.17 12.10 -25.27
N ILE A 114 -31.96 11.46 -24.14
CA ILE A 114 -32.17 10.02 -23.97
C ILE A 114 -33.64 9.81 -23.62
N GLU A 115 -34.34 9.05 -24.44
CA GLU A 115 -35.73 8.66 -24.17
C GLU A 115 -35.75 7.43 -23.27
N THR A 116 -36.48 7.54 -22.16
CA THR A 116 -36.78 6.39 -21.31
C THR A 116 -37.84 5.53 -21.98
N THR A 117 -37.56 4.24 -22.15
CA THR A 117 -38.52 3.27 -22.66
C THR A 117 -39.39 2.72 -21.53
N GLU A 118 -40.71 2.74 -21.70
CA GLU A 118 -41.70 2.22 -20.72
C GLU A 118 -41.96 0.70 -20.88
N GLY A 119 -41.03 -0.05 -21.47
CA GLY A 119 -41.19 -1.49 -21.68
C GLY A 119 -40.85 -2.32 -20.43
N GLU A 120 -41.59 -3.42 -20.22
CA GLU A 120 -41.21 -4.44 -19.24
C GLU A 120 -39.92 -5.15 -19.71
N LEU A 121 -38.81 -4.94 -18.99
CA LEU A 121 -37.56 -5.65 -19.17
C LEU A 121 -37.41 -6.70 -18.06
N THR A 122 -36.92 -7.87 -18.41
CA THR A 122 -36.43 -8.85 -17.41
C THR A 122 -35.15 -8.31 -16.74
N GLU A 123 -34.80 -8.83 -15.56
CA GLU A 123 -33.56 -8.40 -14.88
C GLU A 123 -32.30 -8.74 -15.70
N GLU A 124 -32.33 -9.80 -16.51
CA GLU A 124 -31.27 -10.19 -17.44
C GLU A 124 -31.10 -9.19 -18.59
N GLN A 125 -32.18 -8.50 -18.97
CA GLN A 125 -32.21 -7.47 -20.03
C GLN A 125 -32.04 -6.05 -19.50
N ARG A 126 -31.80 -5.89 -18.19
CA ARG A 126 -31.75 -4.59 -17.54
C ARG A 126 -30.73 -3.64 -18.18
N THR A 127 -29.64 -4.17 -18.78
CA THR A 127 -28.57 -3.40 -19.48
C THR A 127 -29.02 -2.72 -20.76
N LEU A 128 -30.19 -3.09 -21.27
CA LEU A 128 -30.83 -2.43 -22.41
C LEU A 128 -31.60 -1.17 -22.03
N ARG A 129 -31.75 -0.86 -20.73
CA ARG A 129 -32.42 0.37 -20.29
C ARG A 129 -31.58 1.59 -20.70
N PRO A 130 -32.14 2.55 -21.45
CA PRO A 130 -31.42 3.74 -21.89
C PRO A 130 -30.90 4.58 -20.72
N THR A 131 -29.63 4.96 -20.80
CA THR A 131 -28.90 5.78 -19.82
C THR A 131 -27.89 6.67 -20.54
N ALA A 132 -27.18 7.53 -19.81
CA ALA A 132 -26.14 8.39 -20.36
C ALA A 132 -24.96 7.64 -21.04
N VAL A 133 -24.82 6.33 -20.88
CA VAL A 133 -23.80 5.58 -21.65
C VAL A 133 -24.30 5.17 -23.04
N HIS A 134 -25.59 5.21 -23.32
CA HIS A 134 -26.16 4.74 -24.59
C HIS A 134 -25.67 5.53 -25.81
N PRO A 135 -25.58 6.88 -25.78
CA PRO A 135 -24.98 7.62 -26.88
C PRO A 135 -23.52 7.20 -27.16
N LEU A 136 -22.73 6.95 -26.09
CA LEU A 136 -21.35 6.48 -26.20
C LEU A 136 -21.26 5.06 -26.76
N ARG A 137 -22.16 4.15 -26.33
CA ARG A 137 -22.26 2.77 -26.83
C ARG A 137 -22.62 2.75 -28.32
N ALA A 138 -23.64 3.52 -28.73
CA ALA A 138 -24.09 3.59 -30.12
C ALA A 138 -23.01 4.18 -31.06
N THR A 139 -22.40 5.29 -30.66
CA THR A 139 -21.31 5.90 -31.44
C THR A 139 -20.05 5.05 -31.43
N GLY A 140 -19.72 4.41 -30.30
CA GLY A 140 -18.62 3.46 -30.19
C GLY A 140 -18.78 2.25 -31.12
N ALA A 141 -20.00 1.73 -31.26
CA ALA A 141 -20.30 0.65 -32.21
C ALA A 141 -20.05 1.08 -33.68
N ALA A 142 -20.37 2.32 -34.04
CA ALA A 142 -20.05 2.89 -35.36
C ALA A 142 -18.54 3.17 -35.51
N LEU A 143 -17.83 3.50 -34.43
CA LEU A 143 -16.38 3.70 -34.42
C LEU A 143 -15.57 2.41 -34.32
N ARG A 144 -16.21 1.25 -34.21
CA ARG A 144 -15.56 -0.05 -33.96
C ARG A 144 -14.42 -0.32 -34.96
N THR A 145 -13.26 -0.72 -34.46
CA THR A 145 -12.07 -1.07 -35.26
C THR A 145 -11.12 -1.97 -34.48
N THR A 146 -10.41 -2.86 -35.17
CA THR A 146 -9.31 -3.67 -34.59
C THR A 146 -7.93 -3.19 -35.06
N ALA A 147 -7.87 -2.12 -35.86
CA ALA A 147 -6.62 -1.56 -36.39
C ALA A 147 -5.84 -0.73 -35.35
N ASP A 148 -6.48 -0.40 -34.23
CA ASP A 148 -5.91 0.35 -33.12
C ASP A 148 -6.40 -0.19 -31.78
N ALA A 149 -5.46 -0.49 -30.88
CA ALA A 149 -5.75 -1.10 -29.57
C ALA A 149 -5.91 -0.05 -28.44
N TYR A 150 -5.77 1.24 -28.73
CA TYR A 150 -5.79 2.32 -27.74
C TYR A 150 -6.90 3.35 -28.00
N LEU A 151 -7.33 3.51 -29.25
CA LEU A 151 -8.38 4.45 -29.62
C LEU A 151 -9.73 4.07 -28.98
N GLY A 152 -10.38 5.04 -28.33
CA GLY A 152 -11.61 4.82 -27.58
C GLY A 152 -12.16 6.08 -26.93
N TRP A 153 -13.20 5.90 -26.13
CA TRP A 153 -13.72 6.94 -25.25
C TRP A 153 -12.95 6.95 -23.92
N TYR A 154 -12.34 8.09 -23.60
CA TYR A 154 -11.65 8.32 -22.33
C TYR A 154 -12.61 9.01 -21.37
N CYS A 155 -13.04 8.29 -20.33
CA CYS A 155 -14.26 8.60 -19.59
C CYS A 155 -14.02 8.87 -18.11
N ALA A 156 -14.82 9.80 -17.59
CA ALA A 156 -15.19 9.88 -16.18
C ALA A 156 -16.71 9.66 -16.08
N PHE A 157 -17.11 8.75 -15.19
CA PHE A 157 -18.48 8.39 -14.90
C PHE A 157 -18.81 8.81 -13.46
N GLY A 158 -19.85 9.62 -13.30
CA GLY A 158 -20.34 10.08 -12.01
C GLY A 158 -21.26 9.06 -11.36
N TYR A 159 -21.26 9.02 -10.03
CA TYR A 159 -22.06 8.14 -9.21
C TYR A 159 -23.56 8.23 -9.53
N GLU A 160 -24.06 9.43 -9.81
CA GLU A 160 -25.49 9.65 -10.11
C GLU A 160 -25.98 9.01 -11.41
N LEU A 161 -25.08 8.49 -12.25
CA LEU A 161 -25.45 7.59 -13.34
C LEU A 161 -26.31 6.41 -12.85
N LEU A 162 -26.09 5.95 -11.62
CA LEU A 162 -26.87 4.89 -10.96
C LEU A 162 -28.36 5.23 -10.90
N THR A 163 -28.75 6.50 -10.74
CA THR A 163 -30.17 6.89 -10.64
C THR A 163 -30.96 6.65 -11.92
N GLN A 164 -30.27 6.58 -13.07
CA GLN A 164 -30.87 6.24 -14.37
C GLN A 164 -31.05 4.72 -14.54
N TRP A 165 -30.37 3.96 -13.69
CA TRP A 165 -30.23 2.51 -13.77
C TRP A 165 -31.03 1.77 -12.69
N ASP A 166 -30.88 2.19 -11.43
CA ASP A 166 -31.65 1.76 -10.26
C ASP A 166 -32.28 3.01 -9.62
N PRO A 167 -33.51 3.39 -10.02
CA PRO A 167 -34.11 4.63 -9.57
C PRO A 167 -34.43 4.57 -8.06
N ILE A 168 -33.96 5.59 -7.36
CA ILE A 168 -34.21 5.85 -5.93
C ILE A 168 -35.10 7.09 -5.78
N GLU A 169 -35.69 7.28 -4.60
CA GLU A 169 -36.42 8.53 -4.29
C GLU A 169 -35.39 9.64 -3.99
N PRO A 170 -35.33 10.72 -4.80
CA PRO A 170 -34.34 11.77 -4.62
C PRO A 170 -34.67 12.62 -3.38
N ARG A 171 -33.67 12.81 -2.50
CA ARG A 171 -33.74 13.67 -1.30
C ARG A 171 -32.76 14.84 -1.37
N LEU A 172 -31.64 14.65 -2.05
CA LEU A 172 -30.54 15.60 -2.08
C LEU A 172 -30.67 16.57 -3.26
N PRO A 173 -30.20 17.83 -3.12
CA PRO A 173 -30.15 18.77 -4.22
C PRO A 173 -29.35 18.21 -5.41
N ARG A 174 -29.82 18.48 -6.62
CA ARG A 174 -29.17 18.13 -7.88
C ARG A 174 -28.87 19.44 -8.62
N PRO A 175 -27.66 20.00 -8.49
CA PRO A 175 -27.32 21.25 -9.16
C PRO A 175 -27.18 21.06 -10.67
N ASP A 176 -27.35 22.13 -11.44
CA ASP A 176 -27.30 22.10 -12.92
C ASP A 176 -25.94 21.64 -13.48
N ASP A 177 -24.87 21.78 -12.68
CA ASP A 177 -23.52 21.36 -13.02
C ASP A 177 -23.21 19.88 -12.68
N LEU A 178 -24.21 19.12 -12.20
CA LEU A 178 -24.07 17.71 -11.84
C LEU A 178 -24.02 16.82 -13.10
N ARG A 179 -22.84 16.77 -13.72
CA ARG A 179 -22.57 15.92 -14.88
C ARG A 179 -22.49 14.44 -14.45
N THR A 180 -23.12 13.57 -15.23
CA THR A 180 -23.13 12.11 -14.98
C THR A 180 -22.07 11.37 -15.79
N VAL A 181 -21.69 11.87 -16.96
CA VAL A 181 -20.62 11.32 -17.79
C VAL A 181 -19.89 12.47 -18.48
N VAL A 182 -18.56 12.39 -18.51
CA VAL A 182 -17.70 13.19 -19.39
C VAL A 182 -16.80 12.22 -20.12
N ALA A 183 -16.80 12.26 -21.45
CA ALA A 183 -15.95 11.39 -22.28
C ALA A 183 -15.29 12.14 -23.42
N TYR A 184 -14.01 11.87 -23.66
CA TYR A 184 -13.23 12.49 -24.73
C TYR A 184 -12.93 11.49 -25.84
N LEU A 185 -13.01 11.95 -27.09
CA LEU A 185 -12.41 11.28 -28.24
C LEU A 185 -11.05 11.91 -28.52
N PRO A 186 -9.93 11.24 -28.20
CA PRO A 186 -8.60 11.82 -28.27
C PRO A 186 -8.17 12.08 -29.72
N GLY A 187 -7.41 13.16 -29.93
CA GLY A 187 -6.71 13.42 -31.19
C GLY A 187 -5.21 13.13 -31.13
N ARG A 188 -4.66 13.05 -29.91
CA ARG A 188 -3.27 12.67 -29.63
C ARG A 188 -3.24 11.76 -28.41
N LEU A 189 -2.47 10.69 -28.47
CA LEU A 189 -2.25 9.73 -27.39
C LEU A 189 -0.75 9.49 -27.17
N LEU A 190 -0.33 9.42 -25.91
CA LEU A 190 0.94 8.86 -25.50
C LEU A 190 0.66 7.55 -24.76
N VAL A 191 1.17 6.44 -25.28
CA VAL A 191 0.85 5.11 -24.77
C VAL A 191 2.11 4.30 -24.51
N ALA A 192 2.11 3.58 -23.41
CA ALA A 192 3.02 2.49 -23.13
C ALA A 192 2.19 1.32 -22.59
N GLY A 193 2.25 0.18 -23.30
CA GLY A 193 1.54 -1.03 -22.94
C GLY A 193 2.10 -1.71 -21.70
N ALA A 194 1.57 -2.90 -21.41
CA ALA A 194 2.07 -3.74 -20.33
C ALA A 194 3.41 -4.39 -20.73
N ASP A 195 4.39 -4.38 -19.83
CA ASP A 195 5.75 -4.95 -19.96
C ASP A 195 6.74 -4.22 -20.90
N GLY A 196 7.35 -3.15 -20.41
CA GLY A 196 8.60 -2.61 -20.98
C GLY A 196 8.49 -1.99 -22.37
N ASP A 197 7.26 -1.82 -22.88
CA ASP A 197 6.99 -1.11 -24.12
C ASP A 197 7.54 0.32 -24.04
N ALA A 198 8.26 0.71 -25.10
CA ALA A 198 8.70 2.08 -25.24
C ALA A 198 7.49 3.01 -25.42
N LEU A 199 7.52 4.15 -24.75
CA LEU A 199 6.48 5.16 -24.89
C LEU A 199 6.36 5.56 -26.36
N THR A 200 5.14 5.50 -26.89
CA THR A 200 4.82 5.80 -28.28
C THR A 200 3.75 6.88 -28.33
N GLU A 201 3.95 7.86 -29.21
CA GLU A 201 2.94 8.86 -29.53
C GLU A 201 2.13 8.42 -30.75
N HIS A 202 0.81 8.52 -30.65
CA HIS A 202 -0.13 8.38 -31.76
C HIS A 202 -0.86 9.70 -31.98
N VAL A 203 -0.83 10.21 -33.21
CA VAL A 203 -1.62 11.38 -33.64
C VAL A 203 -2.63 10.92 -34.66
N TYR A 204 -3.90 11.20 -34.40
CA TYR A 204 -5.02 10.81 -35.25
C TYR A 204 -5.46 11.96 -36.15
N ARG A 205 -5.93 11.61 -37.34
CA ARG A 205 -6.61 12.49 -38.29
C ARG A 205 -7.84 11.80 -38.82
N CYS A 206 -8.99 12.46 -38.71
CA CYS A 206 -10.26 11.94 -39.18
C CYS A 206 -10.73 12.77 -40.38
N GLY A 207 -11.21 12.11 -41.44
CA GLY A 207 -11.73 12.79 -42.63
C GLY A 207 -10.68 13.11 -43.70
N ASP A 208 -10.81 14.28 -44.34
CA ASP A 208 -10.03 14.65 -45.53
C ASP A 208 -8.54 14.85 -45.19
N PRO A 209 -7.62 14.10 -45.83
CA PRO A 209 -6.19 14.18 -45.58
C PRO A 209 -5.54 15.54 -45.89
N ASP A 210 -6.19 16.38 -46.68
CA ASP A 210 -5.72 17.71 -47.07
C ASP A 210 -6.14 18.81 -46.09
N THR A 211 -6.94 18.47 -45.06
CA THR A 211 -7.30 19.40 -43.99
C THR A 211 -6.03 19.87 -43.24
N PRO A 212 -5.80 21.20 -43.12
CA PRO A 212 -4.67 21.73 -42.36
C PRO A 212 -4.64 21.19 -40.93
N VAL A 213 -3.43 20.88 -40.44
CA VAL A 213 -3.23 20.43 -39.05
C VAL A 213 -3.55 21.59 -38.11
N PRO A 214 -4.51 21.46 -37.19
CA PRO A 214 -4.74 22.49 -36.17
C PRO A 214 -3.55 22.56 -35.20
N ASP A 215 -3.35 23.73 -34.59
CA ASP A 215 -2.33 23.95 -33.55
C ASP A 215 -2.63 23.20 -32.22
N GLY A 216 -3.78 22.53 -32.12
CA GLY A 216 -4.23 21.75 -30.95
C GLY A 216 -5.61 22.20 -30.45
N THR A 217 -5.97 21.78 -29.24
CA THR A 217 -7.14 22.34 -28.53
C THR A 217 -6.80 23.68 -27.88
N ALA A 218 -7.76 24.60 -27.83
CA ALA A 218 -7.58 25.90 -27.19
C ALA A 218 -7.26 25.77 -25.69
N ASP A 219 -6.41 26.67 -25.20
CA ASP A 219 -6.09 26.77 -23.78
C ASP A 219 -7.31 27.23 -22.96
N TYR A 220 -7.49 26.58 -21.82
CA TYR A 220 -8.34 26.97 -20.73
C TYR A 220 -7.56 27.84 -19.74
N VAL A 221 -8.12 28.99 -19.39
CA VAL A 221 -7.58 29.86 -18.35
C VAL A 221 -8.09 29.40 -16.99
N ARG A 222 -7.21 28.81 -16.17
CA ARG A 222 -7.51 28.53 -14.76
C ARG A 222 -7.55 29.84 -13.97
N THR A 223 -8.71 30.19 -13.44
CA THR A 223 -8.83 31.21 -12.39
C THR A 223 -8.23 30.64 -11.10
N ALA A 224 -7.02 31.10 -10.75
CA ALA A 224 -6.34 30.71 -9.50
C ALA A 224 -6.93 31.40 -8.27
N GLU A 225 -7.72 32.45 -8.47
CA GLU A 225 -8.36 33.24 -7.42
C GLU A 225 -9.87 32.98 -7.46
N SER A 226 -10.43 32.38 -6.41
CA SER A 226 -11.87 32.46 -6.17
C SER A 226 -12.15 33.50 -5.09
N SER A 227 -13.01 34.46 -5.43
CA SER A 227 -13.67 35.37 -4.49
C SER A 227 -14.92 34.73 -3.86
N HIS A 228 -15.18 33.46 -4.13
CA HIS A 228 -16.38 32.73 -3.71
C HIS A 228 -16.12 32.06 -2.36
N SER A 229 -17.14 32.06 -1.49
CA SER A 229 -17.11 31.30 -0.25
C SER A 229 -16.91 29.83 -0.57
N LEU A 230 -15.93 29.19 0.08
CA LEU A 230 -15.72 27.74 -0.04
C LEU A 230 -17.04 27.01 0.23
N PRO A 231 -17.36 25.95 -0.53
CA PRO A 231 -18.43 25.05 -0.16
C PRO A 231 -18.25 24.64 1.31
N GLY A 232 -19.31 24.71 2.11
CA GLY A 232 -19.23 24.37 3.52
C GLY A 232 -18.66 22.95 3.70
N CYS A 233 -17.61 22.81 4.51
CA CYS A 233 -17.09 21.50 4.86
C CYS A 233 -18.20 20.69 5.52
N THR A 234 -18.47 19.51 4.99
CA THR A 234 -19.52 18.62 5.51
C THR A 234 -18.97 17.56 6.46
N ALA A 235 -17.66 17.55 6.70
CA ALA A 235 -17.02 16.66 7.65
C ALA A 235 -17.38 17.07 9.08
N ASP A 236 -18.52 16.57 9.53
CA ASP A 236 -19.04 16.69 10.88
C ASP A 236 -19.07 15.31 11.50
N ALA A 237 -18.17 15.10 12.48
CA ALA A 237 -17.99 13.80 13.12
C ALA A 237 -19.28 13.32 13.81
N GLU A 238 -20.04 14.21 14.44
CA GLU A 238 -21.26 13.83 15.15
C GLU A 238 -22.35 13.41 14.15
N ARG A 239 -22.48 14.16 13.05
CA ARG A 239 -23.42 13.80 11.98
C ARG A 239 -23.06 12.46 11.34
N TYR A 240 -21.78 12.24 11.01
CA TYR A 240 -21.33 10.99 10.42
C TYR A 240 -21.63 9.82 11.37
N GLN A 241 -21.27 9.96 12.65
CA GLN A 241 -21.55 8.96 13.69
C GLN A 241 -23.05 8.71 13.90
N ALA A 242 -23.90 9.74 13.79
CA ALA A 242 -25.35 9.58 13.82
C ALA A 242 -25.85 8.75 12.63
N GLY A 243 -25.30 8.96 11.43
CA GLY A 243 -25.57 8.13 10.26
C GLY A 243 -25.15 6.67 10.48
N VAL A 244 -24.00 6.41 11.12
CA VAL A 244 -23.59 5.06 11.49
C VAL A 244 -24.58 4.41 12.46
N ARG A 245 -25.03 5.13 13.49
CA ARG A 245 -26.02 4.61 14.45
C ARG A 245 -27.37 4.28 13.81
N GLU A 246 -27.81 5.06 12.82
CA GLU A 246 -29.01 4.74 12.05
C GLU A 246 -28.78 3.51 11.15
N ALA A 247 -27.61 3.37 10.50
CA ALA A 247 -27.26 2.17 9.74
C ALA A 247 -27.30 0.90 10.63
N LEU A 248 -26.75 0.97 11.85
CA LEU A 248 -26.84 -0.11 12.83
C LEU A 248 -28.29 -0.51 13.11
N THR A 249 -29.20 0.45 13.29
CA THR A 249 -30.63 0.18 13.50
C THR A 249 -31.24 -0.56 12.30
N ARG A 250 -30.83 -0.20 11.07
CA ARG A 250 -31.27 -0.85 9.82
C ARG A 250 -30.72 -2.26 9.65
N PHE A 251 -29.46 -2.50 10.03
CA PHE A 251 -28.89 -3.85 10.05
C PHE A 251 -29.66 -4.78 10.99
N HIS A 252 -29.96 -4.33 12.21
CA HIS A 252 -30.72 -5.14 13.19
C HIS A 252 -32.15 -5.45 12.73
N ARG A 253 -32.75 -4.60 11.90
CA ARG A 253 -34.06 -4.83 11.29
C ARG A 253 -34.02 -5.74 10.06
N GLY A 254 -32.85 -5.95 9.46
CA GLY A 254 -32.67 -6.65 8.19
C GLY A 254 -32.99 -5.79 6.96
N ASP A 255 -33.00 -4.45 7.10
CA ASP A 255 -33.20 -3.52 5.99
C ASP A 255 -31.92 -3.39 5.13
N LEU A 256 -30.75 -3.59 5.75
CA LEU A 256 -29.42 -3.52 5.15
C LEU A 256 -28.57 -4.71 5.66
N PHE A 257 -27.49 -5.03 4.94
CA PHE A 257 -26.42 -5.96 5.35
C PHE A 257 -25.07 -5.25 5.43
N GLU A 258 -24.84 -4.33 4.50
CA GLU A 258 -23.65 -3.48 4.41
C GLU A 258 -24.06 -2.14 3.79
N VAL A 259 -23.47 -1.02 4.22
CA VAL A 259 -23.61 0.27 3.53
C VAL A 259 -22.36 1.12 3.66
N VAL A 260 -21.99 1.83 2.60
CA VAL A 260 -20.82 2.71 2.59
C VAL A 260 -21.29 4.14 2.75
N LEU A 261 -21.18 4.69 3.96
CA LEU A 261 -21.49 6.09 4.24
C LEU A 261 -20.26 6.97 3.99
N SER A 262 -20.45 8.15 3.41
CA SER A 262 -19.34 9.06 3.11
C SER A 262 -19.53 10.47 3.66
N GLN A 263 -18.40 11.16 3.81
CA GLN A 263 -18.33 12.58 4.14
C GLN A 263 -17.38 13.31 3.20
N THR A 264 -17.57 14.62 3.04
CA THR A 264 -16.75 15.46 2.15
C THR A 264 -15.94 16.48 2.95
N ILE A 265 -14.63 16.43 2.77
CA ILE A 265 -13.65 17.40 3.25
C ILE A 265 -13.41 18.40 2.11
N VAL A 266 -13.55 19.69 2.39
CA VAL A 266 -13.32 20.76 1.43
C VAL A 266 -12.18 21.63 1.93
N GLN A 267 -11.19 21.90 1.07
CA GLN A 267 -10.07 22.77 1.40
C GLN A 267 -9.63 23.64 0.23
N PRO A 268 -9.04 24.83 0.49
CA PRO A 268 -8.41 25.63 -0.56
C PRO A 268 -7.25 24.86 -1.22
N VAL A 269 -7.06 25.07 -2.52
CA VAL A 269 -5.91 24.52 -3.26
C VAL A 269 -5.31 25.57 -4.18
N ARG A 270 -4.00 25.82 -4.03
CA ARG A 270 -3.25 26.77 -4.85
C ARG A 270 -2.39 26.09 -5.90
N GLN A 271 -2.00 24.86 -5.61
CA GLN A 271 -1.15 24.04 -6.45
C GLN A 271 -1.92 23.61 -7.70
N SER A 272 -1.19 23.29 -8.78
CA SER A 272 -1.83 22.82 -10.01
C SER A 272 -2.28 21.35 -9.89
N PRO A 273 -3.34 20.93 -10.60
CA PRO A 273 -3.75 19.53 -10.65
C PRO A 273 -2.61 18.56 -10.97
N ALA A 274 -1.74 18.88 -11.93
CA ALA A 274 -0.56 18.08 -12.26
C ALA A 274 0.47 18.00 -11.13
N ALA A 275 0.62 19.05 -10.32
CA ALA A 275 1.48 19.02 -9.14
C ALA A 275 0.90 18.15 -8.02
N VAL A 276 -0.41 18.24 -7.78
CA VAL A 276 -1.12 17.40 -6.80
C VAL A 276 -1.05 15.93 -7.22
N TYR A 277 -1.33 15.64 -8.51
CA TYR A 277 -1.24 14.31 -9.09
C TYR A 277 0.14 13.69 -8.86
N ARG A 278 1.23 14.37 -9.25
CA ARG A 278 2.60 13.86 -9.07
C ARG A 278 2.92 13.54 -7.61
N ARG A 279 2.50 14.40 -6.68
CA ARG A 279 2.71 14.15 -5.24
C ARG A 279 1.92 12.93 -4.77
N LEU A 280 0.66 12.83 -5.18
CA LEU A 280 -0.22 11.71 -4.80
C LEU A 280 0.33 10.38 -5.33
N THR A 281 0.69 10.30 -6.61
CA THR A 281 1.16 9.06 -7.24
C THR A 281 2.53 8.64 -6.72
N THR A 282 3.42 9.59 -6.40
CA THR A 282 4.72 9.31 -5.77
C THR A 282 4.53 8.79 -4.33
N ALA A 283 3.64 9.41 -3.56
CA ALA A 283 3.43 9.06 -2.16
C ALA A 283 2.58 7.80 -1.97
N ASN A 284 1.71 7.47 -2.93
CA ASN A 284 0.80 6.33 -2.90
C ASN A 284 0.65 5.67 -4.29
N PRO A 285 1.66 4.93 -4.76
CA PRO A 285 1.57 4.14 -6.00
C PRO A 285 0.36 3.21 -5.97
N SER A 286 -0.48 3.25 -7.00
CA SER A 286 -1.76 2.56 -7.05
C SER A 286 -2.02 1.97 -8.45
N PRO A 287 -2.89 0.96 -8.58
CA PRO A 287 -3.21 0.35 -9.88
C PRO A 287 -3.99 1.26 -10.83
N TYR A 288 -4.76 2.21 -10.31
CA TYR A 288 -5.52 3.17 -11.13
C TYR A 288 -5.24 4.60 -10.70
N GLN A 289 -4.22 5.20 -11.29
CA GLN A 289 -3.87 6.60 -11.09
C GLN A 289 -4.40 7.44 -12.24
N PHE A 290 -4.96 8.61 -11.92
CA PHE A 290 -5.58 9.46 -12.93
C PHE A 290 -5.49 10.95 -12.61
N LEU A 291 -5.36 11.73 -13.67
CA LEU A 291 -5.63 13.17 -13.70
C LEU A 291 -6.43 13.44 -14.97
N LEU A 292 -7.66 13.94 -14.83
CA LEU A 292 -8.52 14.32 -15.94
C LEU A 292 -8.88 15.79 -15.82
N ASN A 293 -8.66 16.56 -16.89
CA ASN A 293 -9.29 17.86 -17.07
C ASN A 293 -10.68 17.61 -17.65
N LEU A 294 -11.71 17.84 -16.85
CA LEU A 294 -13.10 17.62 -17.23
C LEU A 294 -13.70 18.86 -17.93
N GLY A 295 -12.91 19.89 -18.23
CA GLY A 295 -13.39 21.16 -18.74
C GLY A 295 -14.13 21.99 -17.69
N ARG A 296 -14.50 23.23 -18.06
CA ARG A 296 -15.18 24.20 -17.16
C ARG A 296 -14.41 24.49 -15.86
N GLY A 297 -13.09 24.33 -15.87
CA GLY A 297 -12.25 24.51 -14.68
C GLY A 297 -12.31 23.39 -13.65
N GLU A 298 -12.95 22.27 -13.99
CA GLU A 298 -13.08 21.11 -13.12
C GLU A 298 -12.04 20.04 -13.48
N PHE A 299 -11.36 19.52 -12.46
CA PHE A 299 -10.36 18.48 -12.58
C PHE A 299 -10.64 17.36 -11.62
N LEU A 300 -10.27 16.14 -12.02
CA LEU A 300 -10.36 14.96 -11.18
C LEU A 300 -8.98 14.34 -11.05
N VAL A 301 -8.46 14.27 -9.82
CA VAL A 301 -7.13 13.75 -9.49
C VAL A 301 -7.26 12.60 -8.51
N GLY A 302 -6.64 11.45 -8.77
CA GLY A 302 -6.74 10.33 -7.84
C GLY A 302 -5.73 9.21 -8.05
N ALA A 303 -5.65 8.36 -7.03
CA ALA A 303 -4.83 7.15 -7.01
C ALA A 303 -5.66 6.03 -6.35
N SER A 304 -6.52 5.40 -7.15
CA SER A 304 -7.49 4.42 -6.69
C SER A 304 -6.86 3.04 -6.54
N PRO A 305 -7.11 2.34 -5.41
CA PRO A 305 -6.66 0.97 -5.21
C PRO A 305 -7.49 -0.06 -5.98
N GLU A 306 -8.69 0.30 -6.47
CA GLU A 306 -9.70 -0.68 -6.86
C GLU A 306 -10.06 -0.61 -8.35
N MET A 307 -9.94 -1.77 -9.01
CA MET A 307 -10.47 -2.01 -10.35
C MET A 307 -11.99 -2.02 -10.28
N PHE A 308 -12.66 -1.25 -11.16
CA PHE A 308 -14.10 -1.37 -11.30
C PHE A 308 -14.45 -2.54 -12.21
N VAL A 309 -14.24 -2.39 -13.52
CA VAL A 309 -14.48 -3.44 -14.52
C VAL A 309 -13.36 -3.41 -15.56
N ARG A 310 -12.81 -4.59 -15.87
CA ARG A 310 -11.92 -4.81 -17.00
C ARG A 310 -12.49 -5.87 -17.94
N VAL A 311 -12.54 -5.56 -19.23
CA VAL A 311 -12.99 -6.48 -20.28
C VAL A 311 -11.92 -6.59 -21.35
N ARG A 312 -11.50 -7.83 -21.66
CA ARG A 312 -10.58 -8.15 -22.76
C ARG A 312 -11.13 -9.34 -23.56
N GLY A 313 -11.50 -9.12 -24.81
CA GLY A 313 -12.27 -10.10 -25.58
C GLY A 313 -13.60 -10.37 -24.88
N ASP A 314 -13.90 -11.64 -24.59
CA ASP A 314 -15.08 -12.04 -23.82
C ASP A 314 -14.81 -12.16 -22.31
N ARG A 315 -13.60 -11.91 -21.82
CA ARG A 315 -13.27 -12.05 -20.39
C ARG A 315 -13.59 -10.76 -19.64
N VAL A 316 -14.45 -10.84 -18.63
CA VAL A 316 -14.72 -9.76 -17.66
C VAL A 316 -14.06 -10.08 -16.33
N GLU A 317 -13.42 -9.08 -15.73
CA GLU A 317 -12.69 -9.19 -14.47
C GLU A 317 -13.01 -8.01 -13.56
N THR A 318 -13.08 -8.29 -12.26
CA THR A 318 -13.13 -7.28 -11.20
C THR A 318 -12.31 -7.80 -10.02
N CYS A 319 -12.01 -6.90 -9.09
CA CYS A 319 -11.21 -7.27 -7.93
C CYS A 319 -11.69 -6.54 -6.68
N PRO A 320 -12.72 -7.07 -6.00
CA PRO A 320 -13.24 -6.50 -4.76
C PRO A 320 -12.14 -6.41 -3.70
N ILE A 321 -12.08 -5.28 -2.99
CA ILE A 321 -11.09 -5.02 -1.95
C ILE A 321 -11.81 -4.74 -0.64
N SER A 322 -11.35 -5.39 0.42
CA SER A 322 -11.78 -5.06 1.78
C SER A 322 -10.67 -5.44 2.75
N GLY A 323 -10.68 -4.85 3.95
CA GLY A 323 -9.64 -5.02 4.95
C GLY A 323 -8.36 -4.25 4.59
N THR A 324 -7.93 -3.36 5.47
CA THR A 324 -6.75 -2.52 5.27
C THR A 324 -5.98 -2.38 6.57
N VAL A 325 -4.68 -2.67 6.54
CA VAL A 325 -3.75 -2.37 7.64
C VAL A 325 -2.55 -1.58 7.15
N SER A 326 -1.90 -0.81 8.02
CA SER A 326 -0.67 -0.09 7.67
C SER A 326 0.51 -1.05 7.53
N ARG A 327 1.49 -0.69 6.70
CA ARG A 327 2.81 -1.34 6.71
C ARG A 327 3.47 -1.19 8.09
N GLY A 328 4.17 -2.22 8.51
CA GLY A 328 5.02 -2.23 9.71
C GLY A 328 6.31 -1.45 9.51
N ALA A 329 7.10 -1.31 10.58
CA ALA A 329 8.41 -0.67 10.48
C ALA A 329 9.41 -1.53 9.69
N ASP A 330 9.22 -2.85 9.71
CA ASP A 330 10.01 -3.84 9.00
C ASP A 330 9.17 -5.06 8.57
N ALA A 331 9.83 -6.06 7.98
CA ALA A 331 9.18 -7.27 7.48
C ALA A 331 8.55 -8.16 8.57
N LEU A 332 9.06 -8.11 9.81
CA LEU A 332 8.50 -8.87 10.93
C LEU A 332 7.22 -8.22 11.41
N ASP A 333 7.20 -6.90 11.55
CA ASP A 333 6.00 -6.14 11.87
C ASP A 333 4.93 -6.29 10.77
N ASP A 334 5.32 -6.23 9.49
CA ASP A 334 4.42 -6.51 8.36
C ASP A 334 3.77 -7.89 8.51
N THR A 335 4.53 -8.92 8.91
CA THR A 335 3.99 -10.27 9.13
C THR A 335 2.94 -10.28 10.24
N VAL A 336 3.17 -9.56 11.33
CA VAL A 336 2.20 -9.43 12.43
C VAL A 336 0.92 -8.73 11.96
N HIS A 337 1.04 -7.66 11.17
CA HIS A 337 -0.10 -6.92 10.63
C HIS A 337 -0.88 -7.75 9.61
N ILE A 338 -0.21 -8.47 8.70
CA ILE A 338 -0.84 -9.41 7.76
C ILE A 338 -1.62 -10.48 8.52
N MET A 339 -1.02 -11.08 9.55
CA MET A 339 -1.70 -12.13 10.33
C MET A 339 -2.90 -11.57 11.11
N THR A 340 -2.84 -10.32 11.56
CA THR A 340 -3.98 -9.63 12.18
C THR A 340 -5.12 -9.45 11.17
N LEU A 341 -4.80 -8.93 9.97
CA LEU A 341 -5.77 -8.75 8.88
C LEU A 341 -6.41 -10.08 8.46
N LEU A 342 -5.61 -11.14 8.30
CA LEU A 342 -6.13 -12.47 7.93
C LEU A 342 -6.97 -13.15 9.02
N LYS A 343 -6.81 -12.75 10.29
CA LYS A 343 -7.61 -13.27 11.41
C LYS A 343 -8.84 -12.42 11.72
N SER A 344 -8.99 -11.26 11.07
CA SER A 344 -10.13 -10.38 11.25
C SER A 344 -11.39 -11.01 10.64
N GLU A 345 -12.32 -11.44 11.50
CA GLU A 345 -13.61 -12.00 11.08
C GLU A 345 -14.48 -10.93 10.40
N LYS A 346 -14.38 -9.66 10.84
CA LYS A 346 -15.05 -8.50 10.23
C LYS A 346 -14.63 -8.32 8.77
N ASP A 347 -13.32 -8.20 8.53
CA ASP A 347 -12.78 -7.95 7.18
C ASP A 347 -13.05 -9.14 6.24
N GLU A 348 -13.05 -10.37 6.77
CA GLU A 348 -13.44 -11.56 6.01
C GLU A 348 -14.92 -11.54 5.60
N ALA A 349 -15.82 -11.13 6.51
CA ALA A 349 -17.24 -11.03 6.24
C ALA A 349 -17.53 -9.96 5.18
N GLU A 350 -16.92 -8.78 5.31
CA GLU A 350 -17.04 -7.68 4.36
C GLU A 350 -16.61 -8.09 2.95
N LEU A 351 -15.40 -8.67 2.83
CA LEU A 351 -14.88 -9.11 1.54
C LEU A 351 -15.73 -10.23 0.92
N THR A 352 -16.28 -11.12 1.74
CA THR A 352 -17.15 -12.20 1.27
C THR A 352 -18.43 -11.63 0.67
N MET A 353 -19.07 -10.66 1.33
CA MET A 353 -20.28 -10.01 0.80
C MET A 353 -20.03 -9.26 -0.50
N CYS A 354 -18.95 -8.47 -0.56
CA CYS A 354 -18.53 -7.78 -1.78
C CYS A 354 -18.34 -8.77 -2.95
N THR A 355 -17.69 -9.90 -2.68
CA THR A 355 -17.41 -10.94 -3.67
C THR A 355 -18.67 -11.66 -4.15
N ASP A 356 -19.63 -11.96 -3.25
CA ASP A 356 -20.86 -12.63 -3.64
C ASP A 356 -21.78 -11.72 -4.48
N VAL A 357 -21.84 -10.43 -4.18
CA VAL A 357 -22.59 -9.49 -5.01
C VAL A 357 -21.92 -9.30 -6.36
N ASP A 358 -20.59 -9.22 -6.40
CA ASP A 358 -19.82 -9.14 -7.64
C ASP A 358 -20.06 -10.38 -8.55
N ARG A 359 -20.10 -11.59 -7.96
CA ARG A 359 -20.47 -12.82 -8.68
C ARG A 359 -21.90 -12.76 -9.21
N ASN A 360 -22.84 -12.23 -8.43
CA ASN A 360 -24.22 -12.02 -8.87
C ASN A 360 -24.28 -11.05 -10.06
N ASP A 361 -23.57 -9.92 -10.01
CA ASP A 361 -23.51 -8.93 -11.10
C ASP A 361 -22.95 -9.54 -12.39
N LYS A 362 -21.89 -10.37 -12.28
CA LYS A 362 -21.35 -11.12 -13.44
C LYS A 362 -22.33 -12.13 -13.98
N SER A 363 -23.03 -12.85 -13.12
CA SER A 363 -23.95 -13.91 -13.52
C SER A 363 -25.08 -13.39 -14.43
N ARG A 364 -25.41 -12.11 -14.32
CA ARG A 364 -26.39 -11.44 -15.20
C ARG A 364 -25.93 -11.25 -16.64
N VAL A 365 -24.63 -11.26 -16.92
CA VAL A 365 -24.05 -10.95 -18.25
C VAL A 365 -23.06 -12.00 -18.76
N CYS A 366 -22.68 -12.96 -17.91
CA CYS A 366 -21.76 -14.03 -18.26
C CYS A 366 -22.47 -15.32 -18.66
N ARG A 367 -21.78 -16.16 -19.45
CA ARG A 367 -22.20 -17.52 -19.77
C ARG A 367 -22.30 -18.34 -18.47
N PRO A 368 -23.38 -19.11 -18.24
CA PRO A 368 -23.53 -19.94 -17.04
C PRO A 368 -22.31 -20.85 -16.81
N GLY A 369 -21.87 -20.94 -15.56
CA GLY A 369 -20.74 -21.78 -15.15
C GLY A 369 -19.34 -21.19 -15.43
N THR A 370 -19.24 -19.96 -15.96
CA THR A 370 -17.94 -19.32 -16.24
C THR A 370 -17.47 -18.33 -15.18
N VAL A 371 -18.32 -18.00 -14.20
CA VAL A 371 -17.96 -17.09 -13.10
C VAL A 371 -17.16 -17.82 -12.05
N GLU A 372 -15.90 -17.41 -11.87
CA GLU A 372 -14.90 -18.08 -11.04
C GLU A 372 -14.19 -17.08 -10.13
N ILE A 373 -13.92 -17.51 -8.89
CA ILE A 373 -13.01 -16.81 -7.97
C ILE A 373 -11.63 -17.41 -8.19
N ILE A 374 -10.72 -16.66 -8.81
CA ILE A 374 -9.35 -17.11 -9.11
C ILE A 374 -8.32 -16.65 -8.08
N GLY A 375 -8.69 -15.72 -7.20
CA GLY A 375 -7.94 -15.33 -6.01
C GLY A 375 -8.90 -15.00 -4.87
N ARG A 376 -8.63 -15.53 -3.67
CA ARG A 376 -9.42 -15.25 -2.46
C ARG A 376 -8.50 -14.79 -1.33
N ARG A 377 -8.83 -13.67 -0.70
CA ARG A 377 -8.10 -13.03 0.41
C ARG A 377 -6.60 -12.94 0.15
N GLN A 378 -6.23 -12.63 -1.10
CA GLN A 378 -4.83 -12.46 -1.47
C GLN A 378 -4.29 -11.19 -0.80
N ILE A 379 -3.08 -11.29 -0.26
CA ILE A 379 -2.40 -10.17 0.39
C ILE A 379 -1.69 -9.33 -0.67
N GLU A 380 -2.02 -8.05 -0.71
CA GLU A 380 -1.37 -7.06 -1.56
C GLU A 380 -0.63 -6.02 -0.74
N LEU A 381 0.69 -5.96 -0.94
CA LEU A 381 1.62 -5.07 -0.25
C LEU A 381 1.85 -3.79 -1.06
N TYR A 382 1.23 -2.70 -0.63
CA TYR A 382 1.51 -1.37 -1.16
C TYR A 382 2.58 -0.66 -0.30
N SER A 383 3.04 0.51 -0.73
CA SER A 383 4.12 1.24 -0.05
C SER A 383 3.78 1.60 1.41
N LYS A 384 2.50 1.83 1.72
CA LYS A 384 2.02 2.25 3.04
C LYS A 384 0.94 1.37 3.65
N LEU A 385 0.26 0.57 2.82
CA LEU A 385 -0.91 -0.20 3.22
C LEU A 385 -0.79 -1.66 2.75
N ILE A 386 -1.53 -2.53 3.41
CA ILE A 386 -1.71 -3.94 3.08
C ILE A 386 -3.20 -4.17 2.91
N HIS A 387 -3.61 -4.77 1.80
CA HIS A 387 -5.01 -5.06 1.49
C HIS A 387 -5.25 -6.56 1.34
N THR A 388 -6.46 -7.01 1.71
CA THR A 388 -6.98 -8.30 1.25
C THR A 388 -7.85 -8.09 0.01
N VAL A 389 -7.64 -8.93 -1.00
CA VAL A 389 -8.30 -8.78 -2.29
C VAL A 389 -8.78 -10.13 -2.82
N ASP A 390 -9.98 -10.12 -3.39
CA ASP A 390 -10.49 -11.22 -4.22
C ASP A 390 -10.35 -10.86 -5.70
N HIS A 391 -10.20 -11.87 -6.56
CA HIS A 391 -10.15 -11.71 -8.01
C HIS A 391 -11.20 -12.62 -8.63
N VAL A 392 -12.22 -12.00 -9.23
CA VAL A 392 -13.35 -12.68 -9.84
C VAL A 392 -13.33 -12.45 -11.34
N GLN A 393 -13.48 -13.53 -12.11
CA GLN A 393 -13.58 -13.46 -13.56
C GLN A 393 -14.85 -14.15 -14.07
N GLY A 394 -15.25 -13.80 -15.29
CA GLY A 394 -16.33 -14.46 -16.04
C GLY A 394 -16.11 -14.37 -17.54
N ARG A 395 -16.90 -15.13 -18.32
CA ARG A 395 -16.97 -15.00 -19.78
C ARG A 395 -18.29 -14.40 -20.18
N LEU A 396 -18.28 -13.25 -20.83
CA LEU A 396 -19.48 -12.58 -21.36
C LEU A 396 -20.25 -13.50 -22.30
N ARG A 397 -21.58 -13.38 -22.28
CA ARG A 397 -22.45 -14.00 -23.28
C ARG A 397 -22.25 -13.36 -24.64
N ASP A 398 -22.64 -14.09 -25.69
CA ASP A 398 -22.46 -13.66 -27.08
C ASP A 398 -23.33 -12.44 -27.45
N ASP A 399 -24.40 -12.20 -26.68
CA ASP A 399 -25.30 -11.06 -26.81
C ASP A 399 -24.92 -9.86 -25.92
N CYS A 400 -23.81 -9.95 -25.17
CA CYS A 400 -23.35 -8.91 -24.26
C CYS A 400 -22.00 -8.32 -24.70
N ASP A 401 -21.78 -7.05 -24.37
CA ASP A 401 -20.52 -6.34 -24.58
C ASP A 401 -19.95 -5.75 -23.28
N ALA A 402 -18.85 -5.00 -23.39
CA ALA A 402 -18.19 -4.39 -22.24
C ALA A 402 -19.06 -3.34 -21.52
N TRP A 403 -20.03 -2.71 -22.19
CA TRP A 403 -20.97 -1.79 -21.56
C TRP A 403 -22.01 -2.53 -20.72
N ASP A 404 -22.45 -3.72 -21.16
CA ASP A 404 -23.30 -4.58 -20.33
C ASP A 404 -22.56 -5.00 -19.05
N ALA A 405 -21.27 -5.37 -19.19
CA ALA A 405 -20.42 -5.66 -18.04
C ALA A 405 -20.34 -4.45 -17.09
N PHE A 406 -20.03 -3.26 -17.60
CA PHE A 406 -19.95 -2.03 -16.82
C PHE A 406 -21.24 -1.72 -16.06
N LEU A 407 -22.38 -1.72 -16.78
CA LEU A 407 -23.68 -1.37 -16.21
C LEU A 407 -24.17 -2.39 -15.19
N SER A 408 -23.93 -3.70 -15.42
CA SER A 408 -24.34 -4.75 -14.48
C SER A 408 -23.65 -4.63 -13.12
N HIS A 409 -22.39 -4.16 -13.10
CA HIS A 409 -21.63 -3.97 -11.85
C HIS A 409 -21.89 -2.60 -11.19
N MET A 410 -22.65 -1.71 -11.84
CA MET A 410 -22.83 -0.34 -11.38
C MET A 410 -23.73 -0.23 -10.13
N TRP A 411 -23.30 0.40 -9.02
CA TRP A 411 -21.90 0.56 -8.61
C TRP A 411 -21.51 -0.59 -7.67
N ALA A 412 -20.20 -0.73 -7.46
CA ALA A 412 -19.65 -1.77 -6.60
C ALA A 412 -20.17 -1.62 -5.16
N VAL A 413 -20.27 -2.74 -4.45
CA VAL A 413 -20.71 -2.77 -3.04
C VAL A 413 -19.75 -1.99 -2.15
N THR A 414 -18.44 -2.04 -2.45
CA THR A 414 -17.35 -1.29 -1.81
C THR A 414 -17.54 0.23 -1.79
N VAL A 415 -18.49 0.75 -2.57
CA VAL A 415 -18.88 2.17 -2.58
C VAL A 415 -20.37 2.40 -2.40
N THR A 416 -21.19 1.36 -2.27
CA THR A 416 -22.64 1.46 -2.10
C THR A 416 -23.09 0.71 -0.85
N GLY A 417 -23.15 -0.62 -0.94
CA GLY A 417 -23.60 -1.53 0.09
C GLY A 417 -24.48 -2.65 -0.46
N ALA A 418 -25.03 -3.45 0.43
CA ALA A 418 -25.89 -4.58 0.11
C ALA A 418 -27.12 -4.62 1.05
N PRO A 419 -28.34 -4.87 0.53
CA PRO A 419 -28.72 -4.94 -0.89
C PRO A 419 -28.56 -3.56 -1.59
N LYS A 420 -28.00 -3.54 -2.81
CA LYS A 420 -27.58 -2.30 -3.51
C LYS A 420 -28.61 -1.17 -3.53
N ARG A 421 -29.86 -1.47 -3.92
CA ARG A 421 -30.93 -0.47 -3.99
C ARG A 421 -31.25 0.15 -2.63
N ALA A 422 -31.36 -0.67 -1.59
CA ALA A 422 -31.65 -0.22 -0.23
C ALA A 422 -30.47 0.60 0.34
N ALA A 423 -29.24 0.14 0.13
CA ALA A 423 -28.03 0.86 0.52
C ALA A 423 -27.92 2.22 -0.19
N THR A 424 -28.26 2.28 -1.48
CA THR A 424 -28.25 3.53 -2.26
C THR A 424 -29.31 4.51 -1.76
N GLN A 425 -30.53 4.03 -1.44
CA GLN A 425 -31.55 4.88 -0.84
C GLN A 425 -31.11 5.40 0.53
N PHE A 426 -30.50 4.54 1.36
CA PHE A 426 -29.95 4.96 2.64
C PHE A 426 -28.89 6.06 2.49
N ILE A 427 -27.98 5.91 1.53
CA ILE A 427 -26.97 6.93 1.19
C ILE A 427 -27.64 8.26 0.83
N GLU A 428 -28.65 8.23 -0.04
CA GLU A 428 -29.41 9.41 -0.46
C GLU A 428 -30.12 10.09 0.71
N ASP A 429 -30.64 9.31 1.67
CA ASP A 429 -31.37 9.83 2.83
C ASP A 429 -30.45 10.47 3.90
N HIS A 430 -29.18 10.04 4.01
CA HIS A 430 -28.31 10.39 5.15
C HIS A 430 -27.10 11.27 4.80
N GLU A 431 -26.65 11.26 3.54
CA GLU A 431 -25.55 12.13 3.10
C GLU A 431 -25.97 13.61 2.99
N THR A 432 -25.01 14.50 2.79
CA THR A 432 -25.21 15.96 2.72
C THR A 432 -25.39 16.49 1.32
N SER A 433 -24.91 15.74 0.33
CA SER A 433 -24.77 16.19 -1.05
C SER A 433 -24.63 15.01 -2.00
N ALA A 434 -24.97 15.24 -3.27
CA ALA A 434 -24.66 14.32 -4.36
C ALA A 434 -23.16 13.97 -4.37
N ARG A 435 -22.84 12.72 -4.70
CA ARG A 435 -21.47 12.18 -4.71
C ARG A 435 -20.65 12.64 -5.90
N ARG A 436 -21.29 13.10 -6.98
CA ARG A 436 -20.62 13.53 -8.21
C ARG A 436 -19.72 12.40 -8.72
N TRP A 437 -18.40 12.58 -8.73
CA TRP A 437 -17.47 11.57 -9.23
C TRP A 437 -17.13 10.47 -8.21
N TYR A 438 -17.30 10.71 -6.91
CA TYR A 438 -16.92 9.74 -5.86
C TYR A 438 -17.74 8.46 -5.92
N GLY A 439 -17.07 7.31 -5.96
CA GLY A 439 -17.73 6.00 -6.10
C GLY A 439 -18.27 5.73 -7.52
N GLY A 440 -18.05 6.64 -8.47
CA GLY A 440 -18.18 6.36 -9.89
C GLY A 440 -16.95 5.64 -10.44
N ALA A 441 -16.63 5.85 -11.71
CA ALA A 441 -15.46 5.23 -12.34
C ALA A 441 -14.74 6.17 -13.32
N VAL A 442 -13.46 5.88 -13.55
CA VAL A 442 -12.65 6.50 -14.61
C VAL A 442 -11.96 5.42 -15.42
N GLY A 443 -11.74 5.66 -16.71
CA GLY A 443 -11.06 4.69 -17.55
C GLY A 443 -11.30 4.88 -19.04
N VAL A 444 -11.10 3.80 -19.80
CA VAL A 444 -11.22 3.82 -21.26
C VAL A 444 -12.17 2.72 -21.73
N ALA A 445 -13.10 3.08 -22.62
CA ALA A 445 -13.90 2.15 -23.40
C ALA A 445 -13.40 2.18 -24.86
N ARG A 446 -12.70 1.13 -25.28
CA ARG A 446 -11.95 1.08 -26.54
C ARG A 446 -12.82 0.64 -27.69
N PHE A 447 -12.48 1.08 -28.91
CA PHE A 447 -13.24 0.73 -30.11
C PHE A 447 -12.97 -0.69 -30.65
N ASP A 448 -12.03 -1.42 -30.04
CA ASP A 448 -11.88 -2.87 -30.24
C ASP A 448 -12.87 -3.69 -29.39
N GLY A 449 -13.64 -3.04 -28.52
CA GLY A 449 -14.59 -3.65 -27.60
C GLY A 449 -14.05 -3.92 -26.20
N SER A 450 -12.76 -3.66 -25.94
CA SER A 450 -12.19 -3.78 -24.60
C SER A 450 -12.53 -2.58 -23.71
N MET A 451 -12.48 -2.79 -22.39
CA MET A 451 -12.72 -1.74 -21.41
C MET A 451 -11.78 -1.89 -20.22
N GLU A 452 -11.32 -0.79 -19.67
CA GLU A 452 -10.46 -0.77 -18.48
C GLU A 452 -10.82 0.41 -17.61
N THR A 453 -11.41 0.13 -16.44
CA THR A 453 -11.91 1.15 -15.53
C THR A 453 -11.51 0.87 -14.08
N GLY A 454 -11.24 1.94 -13.33
CA GLY A 454 -11.03 1.94 -11.88
C GLY A 454 -12.11 2.75 -11.19
N LEU A 455 -12.43 2.42 -9.94
CA LEU A 455 -13.37 3.23 -9.15
C LEU A 455 -12.75 4.58 -8.81
N THR A 456 -13.55 5.63 -8.74
CA THR A 456 -13.10 6.96 -8.33
C THR A 456 -13.02 7.05 -6.80
N LEU A 457 -11.94 6.48 -6.26
CA LEU A 457 -11.60 6.46 -4.84
C LEU A 457 -10.25 7.13 -4.61
N ARG A 458 -9.99 7.55 -3.36
CA ARG A 458 -8.75 8.27 -2.97
C ARG A 458 -8.44 9.39 -3.96
N ALA A 459 -9.47 10.19 -4.24
CA ALA A 459 -9.49 11.19 -5.28
C ALA A 459 -9.96 12.54 -4.72
N ALA A 460 -9.59 13.60 -5.44
CA ALA A 460 -10.04 14.95 -5.22
C ALA A 460 -10.63 15.52 -6.51
N ARG A 461 -11.80 16.14 -6.39
CA ARG A 461 -12.34 17.04 -7.40
C ARG A 461 -11.77 18.43 -7.12
N MET A 462 -11.07 19.02 -8.08
CA MET A 462 -10.52 20.37 -7.97
C MET A 462 -11.29 21.30 -8.90
N CYS A 463 -11.91 22.34 -8.35
CA CYS A 463 -12.69 23.32 -9.09
C CYS A 463 -12.63 24.68 -8.38
N GLU A 464 -12.48 25.78 -9.12
CA GLU A 464 -12.55 27.16 -8.58
C GLU A 464 -11.65 27.41 -7.35
N GLY A 465 -10.41 26.90 -7.37
CA GLY A 465 -9.46 27.09 -6.26
C GLY A 465 -9.78 26.28 -4.99
N SER A 466 -10.76 25.38 -5.05
CA SER A 466 -11.11 24.43 -3.99
C SER A 466 -10.82 22.99 -4.40
N ALA A 467 -10.52 22.15 -3.42
CA ALA A 467 -10.42 20.71 -3.56
C ALA A 467 -11.46 20.04 -2.65
N GLU A 468 -12.35 19.26 -3.26
CA GLU A 468 -13.35 18.43 -2.59
C GLU A 468 -12.85 16.99 -2.54
N ILE A 469 -12.67 16.48 -1.33
CA ILE A 469 -12.17 15.13 -1.04
C ILE A 469 -13.29 14.38 -0.35
N ARG A 470 -13.96 13.49 -1.08
CA ARG A 470 -15.01 12.64 -0.50
C ARG A 470 -14.44 11.27 -0.14
N VAL A 471 -14.85 10.78 1.02
CA VAL A 471 -14.32 9.55 1.60
C VAL A 471 -15.39 8.86 2.43
N GLY A 472 -15.42 7.53 2.39
CA GLY A 472 -16.36 6.73 3.17
C GLY A 472 -15.72 5.50 3.81
N ALA A 473 -16.48 4.89 4.69
CA ALA A 473 -16.16 3.62 5.33
C ALA A 473 -17.33 2.65 5.18
N THR A 474 -16.99 1.37 5.09
CA THR A 474 -17.96 0.29 5.01
C THR A 474 -18.54 0.05 6.39
N LEU A 475 -19.86 0.13 6.51
CA LEU A 475 -20.57 -0.09 7.77
C LEU A 475 -21.16 -1.50 7.80
N LEU A 476 -20.96 -2.17 8.92
CA LEU A 476 -21.51 -3.48 9.24
C LEU A 476 -22.28 -3.44 10.57
N ALA A 477 -22.95 -4.54 10.91
CA ALA A 477 -23.75 -4.66 12.13
C ALA A 477 -22.96 -4.47 13.43
N ASP A 478 -21.63 -4.63 13.39
CA ASP A 478 -20.69 -4.48 14.48
C ASP A 478 -19.78 -3.24 14.36
N SER A 479 -20.05 -2.35 13.41
CA SER A 479 -19.28 -1.11 13.23
C SER A 479 -19.37 -0.19 14.45
N ASP A 480 -18.21 0.34 14.86
CA ASP A 480 -18.12 1.39 15.90
C ASP A 480 -18.15 2.79 15.25
N PRO A 481 -19.13 3.66 15.58
CA PRO A 481 -19.27 4.96 14.94
C PRO A 481 -18.00 5.83 14.95
N ALA A 482 -17.25 5.84 16.05
CA ALA A 482 -16.06 6.68 16.17
C ALA A 482 -14.88 6.10 15.37
N ALA A 483 -14.72 4.78 15.37
CA ALA A 483 -13.71 4.09 14.57
C ALA A 483 -13.94 4.29 13.06
N GLU A 484 -15.18 4.16 12.58
CA GLU A 484 -15.50 4.34 11.17
C GLU A 484 -15.26 5.79 10.70
N GLU A 485 -15.57 6.77 11.55
CA GLU A 485 -15.25 8.17 11.29
C GLU A 485 -13.74 8.40 11.17
N ALA A 486 -12.96 7.86 12.11
CA ALA A 486 -11.50 7.95 12.09
C ALA A 486 -10.90 7.27 10.85
N GLU A 487 -11.47 6.14 10.41
CA GLU A 487 -11.07 5.44 9.19
C GLU A 487 -11.23 6.31 7.95
N THR A 488 -12.35 7.04 7.83
CA THR A 488 -12.53 7.95 6.69
C THR A 488 -11.44 9.03 6.63
N ARG A 489 -11.02 9.58 7.78
CA ARG A 489 -9.94 10.58 7.84
C ARG A 489 -8.60 9.96 7.43
N LEU A 490 -8.32 8.75 7.89
CA LEU A 490 -7.11 8.01 7.53
C LEU A 490 -7.06 7.74 6.01
N LYS A 491 -8.18 7.33 5.41
CA LYS A 491 -8.31 7.12 3.96
C LYS A 491 -8.09 8.40 3.15
N ALA A 492 -8.51 9.57 3.69
CA ALA A 492 -8.34 10.87 3.04
C ALA A 492 -6.93 11.49 3.21
N ALA A 493 -6.18 11.10 4.25
CA ALA A 493 -4.93 11.75 4.65
C ALA A 493 -3.89 11.87 3.52
N ALA A 494 -3.74 10.84 2.69
CA ALA A 494 -2.80 10.88 1.56
C ALA A 494 -3.18 11.92 0.50
N VAL A 495 -4.48 12.07 0.21
CA VAL A 495 -5.00 13.05 -0.75
C VAL A 495 -4.89 14.47 -0.18
N VAL A 496 -5.23 14.64 1.10
CA VAL A 496 -5.08 15.91 1.83
C VAL A 496 -3.63 16.38 1.79
N ALA A 497 -2.68 15.53 2.19
CA ALA A 497 -1.26 15.85 2.17
C ALA A 497 -0.74 16.18 0.75
N ALA A 498 -1.22 15.47 -0.27
CA ALA A 498 -0.88 15.75 -1.66
C ALA A 498 -1.40 17.11 -2.13
N ILE A 499 -2.52 17.59 -1.60
CA ILE A 499 -3.07 18.92 -1.89
C ILE A 499 -2.30 20.00 -1.13
N GLU A 500 -2.08 19.84 0.18
CA GLU A 500 -1.35 20.79 1.03
C GLU A 500 0.08 21.03 0.51
N GLY A 501 0.73 19.98 0.00
CA GLY A 501 2.12 20.02 -0.43
C GLY A 501 3.10 19.85 0.74
N PRO A 502 4.41 19.80 0.48
CA PRO A 502 5.39 19.51 1.52
C PRO A 502 5.41 20.59 2.60
N ALA A 503 5.34 20.18 3.86
CA ALA A 503 5.90 20.96 4.97
C ALA A 503 7.43 21.02 4.81
N PRO A 504 8.10 22.11 5.22
CA PRO A 504 9.56 22.19 5.15
C PRO A 504 10.18 21.11 6.05
N VAL A 505 10.83 20.10 5.45
CA VAL A 505 11.58 19.09 6.18
C VAL A 505 13.07 19.39 6.05
N THR A 506 13.68 19.72 7.18
CA THR A 506 15.13 19.80 7.37
C THR A 506 15.72 18.39 7.31
N PRO A 507 16.78 18.13 6.53
CA PRO A 507 17.42 16.83 6.52
C PRO A 507 18.09 16.58 7.88
N VAL A 508 17.69 15.52 8.58
CA VAL A 508 18.48 14.99 9.71
C VAL A 508 19.55 14.09 9.11
N ALA A 509 20.76 14.60 8.99
CA ALA A 509 21.93 13.79 8.67
C ALA A 509 22.28 12.94 9.90
N ALA A 510 22.15 11.62 9.78
CA ALA A 510 22.71 10.69 10.76
C ALA A 510 24.22 10.61 10.55
N ALA A 511 24.99 11.26 11.42
CA ALA A 511 26.43 11.05 11.52
C ALA A 511 26.66 9.69 12.19
N GLN A 512 27.27 8.75 11.47
CA GLN A 512 27.87 7.56 12.08
C GLN A 512 29.14 8.03 12.80
N ALA A 513 29.08 8.09 14.13
CA ALA A 513 30.28 8.24 14.95
C ALA A 513 31.15 6.98 14.83
N GLU A 514 32.48 7.14 14.81
CA GLU A 514 33.38 6.01 14.93
C GLU A 514 33.20 5.34 16.32
N PRO A 515 33.22 3.99 16.39
CA PRO A 515 33.04 3.29 17.65
C PRO A 515 34.24 3.52 18.59
N ASP A 516 34.02 4.24 19.69
CA ASP A 516 34.96 4.47 20.80
C ASP A 516 34.57 3.62 22.04
N GLY A 517 34.18 2.37 21.80
CA GLY A 517 33.74 1.43 22.84
C GLY A 517 34.74 0.30 23.13
N PRO A 518 34.46 -0.54 24.14
CA PRO A 518 35.39 -1.58 24.61
C PRO A 518 35.73 -2.59 23.51
N SER A 519 36.93 -3.16 23.57
CA SER A 519 37.35 -4.21 22.64
C SER A 519 36.74 -5.56 23.04
N VAL A 520 36.01 -6.19 22.11
CA VAL A 520 35.35 -7.48 22.34
C VAL A 520 35.98 -8.54 21.46
N LEU A 521 36.49 -9.61 22.08
CA LEU A 521 36.96 -10.79 21.37
C LEU A 521 35.88 -11.87 21.38
N VAL A 522 35.31 -12.16 20.21
CA VAL A 522 34.37 -13.28 20.02
C VAL A 522 35.16 -14.51 19.59
N VAL A 523 35.15 -15.54 20.44
CA VAL A 523 35.76 -16.85 20.14
C VAL A 523 34.75 -17.70 19.40
N ASP A 524 34.98 -17.94 18.11
CA ASP A 524 34.19 -18.77 17.22
C ASP A 524 34.48 -20.26 17.45
N HIS A 525 33.49 -20.98 17.99
CA HIS A 525 33.52 -22.44 18.18
C HIS A 525 32.84 -23.17 17.01
N GLU A 526 32.98 -22.64 15.80
CA GLU A 526 32.48 -23.19 14.54
C GLU A 526 30.95 -23.18 14.42
N ASP A 527 30.32 -22.14 14.96
CA ASP A 527 28.89 -21.89 14.81
C ASP A 527 28.60 -20.91 13.65
N SER A 528 27.57 -21.21 12.87
CA SER A 528 27.21 -20.40 11.69
C SER A 528 26.59 -19.04 12.05
N PHE A 529 26.20 -18.80 13.31
CA PHE A 529 25.58 -17.57 13.79
C PHE A 529 26.56 -16.58 14.45
N VAL A 530 27.86 -16.93 14.55
CA VAL A 530 28.85 -16.14 15.28
C VAL A 530 28.98 -14.69 14.80
N HIS A 531 28.82 -14.45 13.50
CA HIS A 531 28.93 -13.10 12.94
C HIS A 531 27.71 -12.22 13.26
N THR A 532 26.51 -12.80 13.39
CA THR A 532 25.31 -12.07 13.84
C THR A 532 25.46 -11.67 15.31
N LEU A 533 25.97 -12.57 16.15
CA LEU A 533 26.28 -12.27 17.54
C LEU A 533 27.35 -11.17 17.64
N ALA A 534 28.44 -11.28 16.88
CA ALA A 534 29.49 -10.25 16.84
C ALA A 534 28.96 -8.89 16.36
N ASP A 535 28.02 -8.87 15.41
CA ASP A 535 27.38 -7.65 14.94
C ASP A 535 26.55 -6.97 16.04
N TYR A 536 25.87 -7.73 16.90
CA TYR A 536 25.13 -7.15 18.03
C TYR A 536 26.05 -6.40 19.00
N PHE A 537 27.27 -6.90 19.23
CA PHE A 537 28.28 -6.18 20.01
C PHE A 537 28.78 -4.92 19.29
N ARG A 538 28.97 -4.95 17.96
CA ARG A 538 29.30 -3.74 17.18
C ARG A 538 28.19 -2.69 17.27
N GLN A 539 26.93 -3.10 17.14
CA GLN A 539 25.78 -2.21 17.29
C GLN A 539 25.65 -1.65 18.71
N ALA A 540 26.14 -2.37 19.72
CA ALA A 540 26.26 -1.87 21.08
C ALA A 540 27.47 -0.94 21.31
N GLY A 541 28.21 -0.58 20.25
CA GLY A 541 29.34 0.35 20.27
C GLY A 541 30.72 -0.28 20.43
N CYS A 542 30.84 -1.61 20.45
CA CYS A 542 32.12 -2.28 20.74
C CYS A 542 33.01 -2.47 19.51
N LEU A 543 34.33 -2.37 19.72
CA LEU A 543 35.34 -2.79 18.74
C LEU A 543 35.47 -4.31 18.74
N THR A 544 34.71 -4.98 17.86
CA THR A 544 34.52 -6.44 17.93
C THR A 544 35.36 -7.21 16.90
N THR A 545 36.27 -8.06 17.40
CA THR A 545 37.09 -8.99 16.61
C THR A 545 36.63 -10.43 16.82
N THR A 546 36.45 -11.18 15.73
CA THR A 546 36.11 -12.61 15.79
C THR A 546 37.35 -13.44 15.46
N ARG A 547 37.63 -14.46 16.28
CA ARG A 547 38.73 -15.42 16.08
C ARG A 547 38.23 -16.83 16.30
N ARG A 548 38.63 -17.77 15.45
CA ARG A 548 38.35 -19.20 15.67
C ARG A 548 39.07 -19.69 16.93
N TRP A 549 38.46 -20.64 17.62
CA TRP A 549 39.06 -21.34 18.75
C TRP A 549 40.47 -21.88 18.41
N GLY A 550 41.32 -22.07 19.43
CA GLY A 550 42.72 -22.47 19.24
C GLY A 550 43.66 -21.32 18.81
N PHE A 551 43.22 -20.06 18.93
CA PHE A 551 44.04 -18.88 18.66
C PHE A 551 45.18 -18.70 19.69
N ALA A 552 46.20 -17.92 19.30
CA ALA A 552 47.36 -17.64 20.15
C ALA A 552 46.99 -16.77 21.37
N GLU A 553 47.54 -17.09 22.54
CA GLU A 553 47.10 -16.53 23.84
C GLU A 553 47.21 -14.99 23.94
N HIS A 554 48.17 -14.37 23.24
CA HIS A 554 48.38 -12.91 23.26
C HIS A 554 47.18 -12.09 22.77
N HIS A 555 46.27 -12.68 21.98
CA HIS A 555 45.05 -11.99 21.54
C HIS A 555 44.06 -11.72 22.70
N LEU A 556 44.17 -12.43 23.82
CA LEU A 556 43.38 -12.11 25.02
C LEU A 556 43.81 -10.79 25.65
N ASP A 557 45.06 -10.37 25.44
CA ASP A 557 45.61 -9.15 26.06
C ASP A 557 45.10 -7.87 25.36
N GLU A 558 44.47 -8.01 24.20
CA GLU A 558 43.87 -6.92 23.41
C GLU A 558 42.37 -6.73 23.70
N ALA A 559 41.76 -7.59 24.52
CA ALA A 559 40.32 -7.65 24.75
C ALA A 559 39.89 -7.12 26.13
N ASP A 560 38.85 -6.30 26.19
CA ASP A 560 38.17 -5.89 27.43
C ASP A 560 37.08 -6.89 27.85
N LEU A 561 36.53 -7.64 26.90
CA LEU A 561 35.51 -8.66 27.11
C LEU A 561 35.71 -9.84 26.14
N VAL A 562 35.62 -11.06 26.66
CA VAL A 562 35.65 -12.29 25.85
C VAL A 562 34.25 -12.88 25.73
N VAL A 563 33.80 -13.11 24.50
CA VAL A 563 32.52 -13.75 24.20
C VAL A 563 32.78 -15.15 23.67
N LEU A 564 32.29 -16.15 24.40
CA LEU A 564 32.34 -17.55 23.98
C LEU A 564 31.08 -17.84 23.16
N SER A 565 31.25 -17.98 21.85
CA SER A 565 30.14 -18.22 20.92
C SER A 565 29.50 -19.60 21.15
N PRO A 566 28.31 -19.83 20.54
CA PRO A 566 27.76 -21.18 20.39
C PRO A 566 28.71 -22.08 19.58
N GLY A 567 28.39 -23.37 19.52
CA GLY A 567 29.13 -24.35 18.73
C GLY A 567 28.45 -25.72 18.76
N PRO A 568 28.81 -26.62 17.83
CA PRO A 568 28.36 -28.00 17.89
C PRO A 568 29.05 -28.76 19.04
N GLY A 569 28.74 -30.04 19.23
CA GLY A 569 29.50 -30.90 20.14
C GLY A 569 29.42 -30.50 21.62
N ARG A 570 30.51 -30.74 22.35
CA ARG A 570 30.67 -30.46 23.78
C ARG A 570 31.75 -29.39 24.01
N PRO A 571 31.75 -28.68 25.16
CA PRO A 571 32.75 -27.65 25.44
C PRO A 571 34.21 -28.17 25.43
N GLU A 572 34.41 -29.46 25.76
CA GLU A 572 35.72 -30.12 25.71
C GLU A 572 36.30 -30.24 24.30
N ASP A 573 35.46 -30.31 23.26
CA ASP A 573 35.90 -30.42 21.87
C ASP A 573 36.62 -29.15 21.38
N PHE A 574 36.40 -28.02 22.07
CA PHE A 574 36.88 -26.69 21.67
C PHE A 574 37.75 -26.00 22.73
N VAL A 575 38.25 -26.75 23.72
CA VAL A 575 39.10 -26.24 24.82
C VAL A 575 38.51 -24.99 25.51
N VAL A 576 37.19 -24.98 25.68
CA VAL A 576 36.47 -23.84 26.27
C VAL A 576 36.92 -23.60 27.71
N ARG A 577 37.20 -24.68 28.46
CA ARG A 577 37.67 -24.64 29.84
C ARG A 577 39.00 -23.89 29.96
N GLU A 578 39.97 -24.24 29.14
CA GLU A 578 41.31 -23.63 29.10
C GLU A 578 41.21 -22.15 28.73
N THR A 579 40.29 -21.80 27.83
CA THR A 579 40.01 -20.41 27.45
C THR A 579 39.46 -19.62 28.64
N ILE A 580 38.49 -20.17 29.38
CA ILE A 580 37.94 -19.54 30.60
C ILE A 580 39.03 -19.40 31.68
N GLU A 581 39.84 -20.44 31.92
CA GLU A 581 40.96 -20.41 32.87
C GLU A 581 41.92 -19.25 32.56
N ARG A 582 42.27 -19.06 31.28
CA ARG A 582 43.14 -17.97 30.83
C ARG A 582 42.52 -16.59 31.04
N CYS A 583 41.21 -16.45 30.80
CA CYS A 583 40.47 -15.19 31.04
C CYS A 583 40.41 -14.86 32.54
N VAL A 584 40.07 -15.85 33.38
CA VAL A 584 39.97 -15.69 34.84
C VAL A 584 41.32 -15.29 35.45
N ARG A 585 42.44 -15.89 35.01
CA ARG A 585 43.79 -15.50 35.46
C ARG A 585 44.14 -14.04 35.15
N ARG A 586 43.58 -13.48 34.07
CA ARG A 586 43.77 -12.08 33.65
C ARG A 586 42.73 -11.12 34.25
N GLY A 587 41.73 -11.64 34.96
CA GLY A 587 40.59 -10.84 35.41
C GLY A 587 39.64 -10.41 34.28
N LEU A 588 39.74 -11.03 33.09
CA LEU A 588 38.93 -10.69 31.94
C LEU A 588 37.49 -11.20 32.11
N PRO A 589 36.48 -10.33 31.88
CA PRO A 589 35.09 -10.74 31.76
C PRO A 589 34.83 -11.76 30.66
N VAL A 590 33.94 -12.72 30.93
CA VAL A 590 33.50 -13.72 29.96
C VAL A 590 31.98 -13.76 29.88
N PHE A 591 31.46 -13.69 28.65
CA PHE A 591 30.06 -13.95 28.34
C PHE A 591 29.92 -15.17 27.43
N GLY A 592 29.23 -16.22 27.89
CA GLY A 592 29.03 -17.45 27.14
C GLY A 592 27.63 -17.60 26.56
N VAL A 593 27.52 -17.90 25.27
CA VAL A 593 26.25 -18.20 24.59
C VAL A 593 26.20 -19.68 24.21
N CYS A 594 25.12 -20.35 24.55
CA CYS A 594 24.88 -21.78 24.26
C CYS A 594 26.04 -22.68 24.74
N LEU A 595 26.93 -23.11 23.84
CA LEU A 595 28.15 -23.87 24.17
C LEU A 595 29.02 -23.10 25.18
N GLY A 596 29.09 -21.77 25.07
CA GLY A 596 29.82 -20.93 26.03
C GLY A 596 29.25 -21.00 27.45
N LEU A 597 27.92 -20.99 27.62
CA LEU A 597 27.30 -21.21 28.95
C LEU A 597 27.63 -22.60 29.47
N GLN A 598 27.57 -23.61 28.60
CA GLN A 598 27.86 -25.00 28.98
C GLN A 598 29.30 -25.13 29.48
N GLY A 599 30.26 -24.49 28.80
CA GLY A 599 31.65 -24.42 29.24
C GLY A 599 31.84 -23.70 30.57
N ILE A 600 31.11 -22.61 30.83
CA ILE A 600 31.13 -21.93 32.15
C ILE A 600 30.63 -22.86 33.25
N VAL A 601 29.55 -23.60 32.99
CA VAL A 601 29.01 -24.56 33.96
C VAL A 601 30.00 -25.69 34.26
N GLU A 602 30.64 -26.26 33.25
CA GLU A 602 31.66 -27.31 33.44
C GLU A 602 32.92 -26.79 34.15
N TYR A 603 33.37 -25.57 33.81
CA TYR A 603 34.52 -24.93 34.45
C TYR A 603 34.31 -24.77 35.96
N CYS A 604 33.10 -24.40 36.39
CA CYS A 604 32.75 -24.28 37.81
C CYS A 604 32.45 -25.63 38.50
N GLY A 605 32.62 -26.76 37.82
CA GLY A 605 32.40 -28.10 38.37
C GLY A 605 30.97 -28.63 38.23
N GLY A 606 30.12 -27.99 37.44
CA GLY A 606 28.78 -28.49 37.10
C GLY A 606 28.80 -29.58 36.02
N ARG A 607 27.63 -30.15 35.72
CA ARG A 607 27.47 -31.21 34.70
C ARG A 607 26.53 -30.82 33.57
N ILE A 608 26.92 -31.16 32.34
CA ILE A 608 26.09 -31.04 31.14
C ILE A 608 25.40 -32.38 30.84
N GLY A 609 24.11 -32.33 30.62
CA GLY A 609 23.29 -33.47 30.21
C GLY A 609 22.65 -33.25 28.85
N THR A 610 22.03 -34.29 28.31
CA THR A 610 21.28 -34.21 27.04
C THR A 610 19.80 -34.03 27.32
N LEU A 611 19.13 -33.20 26.52
CA LEU A 611 17.68 -33.04 26.55
C LEU A 611 17.00 -34.35 26.11
N PRO A 612 15.86 -34.74 26.72
CA PRO A 612 15.05 -35.87 26.23
C PRO A 612 14.59 -35.67 24.78
N ARG A 613 14.40 -34.41 24.37
CA ARG A 613 14.09 -34.01 22.99
C ARG A 613 14.96 -32.81 22.61
N PRO A 614 15.79 -32.90 21.56
CA PRO A 614 16.55 -31.76 21.06
C PRO A 614 15.65 -30.56 20.70
N VAL A 615 16.15 -29.34 20.93
CA VAL A 615 15.45 -28.10 20.59
C VAL A 615 16.32 -27.29 19.63
N HIS A 616 16.02 -27.39 18.33
CA HIS A 616 16.74 -26.71 17.25
C HIS A 616 15.76 -25.81 16.49
N GLY A 617 16.02 -24.50 16.45
CA GLY A 617 15.19 -23.54 15.74
C GLY A 617 13.81 -23.32 16.33
N ARG A 618 13.67 -23.36 17.67
CA ARG A 618 12.38 -23.13 18.34
C ARG A 618 12.44 -21.97 19.31
N GLY A 619 11.46 -21.07 19.22
CA GLY A 619 11.19 -20.07 20.25
C GLY A 619 10.53 -20.73 21.46
N THR A 620 11.08 -20.53 22.65
CA THR A 620 10.45 -20.96 23.92
C THR A 620 10.34 -19.77 24.85
N LYS A 621 9.30 -19.74 25.69
CA LYS A 621 9.21 -18.76 26.76
C LYS A 621 10.29 -19.00 27.81
N ILE A 622 11.01 -17.94 28.12
CA ILE A 622 12.04 -17.86 29.16
C ILE A 622 11.49 -16.98 30.26
N THR A 623 11.61 -17.43 31.50
CA THR A 623 11.27 -16.69 32.71
C THR A 623 12.54 -16.29 33.45
N VAL A 624 12.68 -15.00 33.76
CA VAL A 624 13.76 -14.48 34.61
C VAL A 624 13.48 -14.90 36.06
N THR A 625 14.44 -15.59 36.69
CA THR A 625 14.26 -16.16 38.04
C THR A 625 14.82 -15.27 39.14
N GLU A 626 15.66 -14.29 38.80
CA GLU A 626 16.15 -13.25 39.72
C GLU A 626 15.76 -11.86 39.19
N PRO A 627 14.56 -11.33 39.56
CA PRO A 627 14.16 -9.98 39.18
C PRO A 627 15.18 -8.94 39.69
N GLY A 628 15.67 -8.08 38.79
CA GLY A 628 16.71 -7.08 39.09
C GLY A 628 18.13 -7.49 38.69
N ASP A 629 18.32 -8.67 38.11
CA ASP A 629 19.57 -9.04 37.45
C ASP A 629 19.92 -8.01 36.33
N PRO A 630 21.11 -7.37 36.37
CA PRO A 630 21.54 -6.40 35.34
C PRO A 630 21.52 -6.93 33.91
N LEU A 631 21.71 -8.23 33.70
CA LEU A 631 21.69 -8.87 32.37
C LEU A 631 20.32 -8.72 31.71
N PHE A 632 19.25 -8.73 32.51
CA PHE A 632 17.86 -8.65 32.05
C PHE A 632 17.24 -7.26 32.22
N ALA A 633 18.04 -6.23 32.51
CA ALA A 633 17.55 -4.87 32.68
C ALA A 633 16.78 -4.39 31.43
N GLY A 634 15.53 -3.97 31.64
CA GLY A 634 14.65 -3.49 30.57
C GLY A 634 14.09 -4.58 29.64
N LEU A 635 14.31 -5.86 29.94
CA LEU A 635 13.58 -6.97 29.31
C LEU A 635 12.35 -7.35 30.13
N PRO A 636 11.29 -7.91 29.51
CA PRO A 636 10.15 -8.47 30.23
C PRO A 636 10.58 -9.63 31.17
N GLU A 637 9.87 -9.83 32.29
CA GLU A 637 10.10 -10.98 33.18
C GLU A 637 9.91 -12.33 32.45
N ARG A 638 9.07 -12.34 31.42
CA ARG A 638 8.86 -13.48 30.52
C ARG A 638 8.93 -13.04 29.06
N PHE A 639 9.79 -13.65 28.27
CA PHE A 639 9.97 -13.35 26.84
C PHE A 639 10.25 -14.63 26.04
N VAL A 640 10.07 -14.59 24.72
CA VAL A 640 10.40 -15.72 23.84
C VAL A 640 11.85 -15.61 23.36
N ALA A 641 12.60 -16.70 23.43
CA ALA A 641 13.96 -16.77 22.91
C ALA A 641 14.21 -18.04 22.09
N GLY A 642 15.06 -17.91 21.08
CA GLY A 642 15.49 -18.99 20.19
C GLY A 642 16.45 -19.96 20.86
N ARG A 643 16.17 -21.26 20.72
CA ARG A 643 17.01 -22.35 21.23
C ARG A 643 17.55 -23.22 20.08
N TYR A 644 18.85 -23.47 20.12
CA TYR A 644 19.57 -24.38 19.21
C TYR A 644 20.50 -25.30 20.00
N HIS A 645 19.94 -26.13 20.89
CA HIS A 645 20.75 -27.03 21.71
C HIS A 645 20.12 -28.40 21.93
N SER A 646 20.99 -29.40 22.00
CA SER A 646 20.67 -30.74 22.50
C SER A 646 21.21 -30.96 23.91
N LEU A 647 22.23 -30.20 24.29
CA LEU A 647 22.88 -30.25 25.58
C LEU A 647 22.36 -29.14 26.49
N ARG A 648 22.33 -29.39 27.80
CA ARG A 648 21.89 -28.43 28.81
C ARG A 648 22.70 -28.57 30.09
N ALA A 649 22.83 -27.47 30.83
CA ALA A 649 23.23 -27.54 32.23
C ALA A 649 22.19 -28.33 33.05
N ARG A 650 22.64 -29.30 33.83
CA ARG A 650 21.77 -30.05 34.75
C ARG A 650 21.56 -29.21 36.02
N GLN A 651 20.33 -28.75 36.24
CA GLN A 651 20.00 -27.85 37.35
C GLN A 651 20.40 -28.41 38.73
N LEU A 652 20.23 -29.72 38.96
CA LEU A 652 20.61 -30.40 40.21
C LEU A 652 22.12 -30.46 40.44
N ASP A 653 22.91 -30.29 39.39
CA ASP A 653 24.36 -30.35 39.40
C ASP A 653 24.98 -28.94 39.24
N LEU A 654 24.20 -27.86 39.40
CA LEU A 654 24.76 -26.51 39.39
C LEU A 654 25.56 -26.26 40.67
N PRO A 655 26.86 -25.89 40.56
CA PRO A 655 27.69 -25.61 41.72
C PRO A 655 27.19 -24.35 42.45
N GLY A 656 27.37 -24.29 43.77
CA GLY A 656 26.88 -23.18 44.60
C GLY A 656 27.45 -21.80 44.22
N GLU A 657 28.54 -21.77 43.46
CA GLU A 657 29.17 -20.56 42.93
C GLU A 657 28.42 -19.94 41.74
N LEU A 658 27.57 -20.71 41.06
CA LEU A 658 26.70 -20.24 39.97
C LEU A 658 25.28 -20.01 40.50
N ARG A 659 24.68 -18.89 40.10
CA ARG A 659 23.26 -18.61 40.27
C ARG A 659 22.55 -18.80 38.93
N MET A 660 21.40 -19.46 38.96
CA MET A 660 20.50 -19.52 37.81
C MET A 660 19.64 -18.27 37.80
N THR A 661 19.74 -17.48 36.72
CA THR A 661 19.09 -16.18 36.61
C THR A 661 17.95 -16.17 35.59
N ALA A 662 17.85 -17.22 34.77
CA ALA A 662 16.67 -17.50 33.95
C ALA A 662 16.48 -18.99 33.70
N GLN A 663 15.22 -19.40 33.47
CA GLN A 663 14.84 -20.75 33.08
C GLN A 663 13.79 -20.75 31.97
N SER A 664 13.66 -21.86 31.26
CA SER A 664 12.60 -22.09 30.26
C SER A 664 11.37 -22.77 30.87
N ASP A 665 10.23 -22.72 30.17
CA ASP A 665 9.00 -23.39 30.60
C ASP A 665 9.15 -24.92 30.78
N ASP A 666 10.09 -25.55 30.07
CA ASP A 666 10.43 -26.98 30.24
C ASP A 666 11.49 -27.23 31.34
N GLY A 667 11.74 -26.25 32.19
CA GLY A 667 12.60 -26.36 33.38
C GLY A 667 14.10 -26.42 33.09
N VAL A 668 14.53 -26.01 31.89
CA VAL A 668 15.94 -25.99 31.51
C VAL A 668 16.57 -24.66 31.91
N VAL A 669 17.77 -24.70 32.50
CA VAL A 669 18.59 -23.53 32.85
C VAL A 669 18.87 -22.71 31.59
N MET A 670 18.50 -21.43 31.60
CA MET A 670 18.61 -20.53 30.45
C MET A 670 19.60 -19.40 30.61
N ALA A 671 19.94 -19.05 31.85
CA ALA A 671 21.04 -18.13 32.14
C ALA A 671 21.69 -18.45 33.48
N VAL A 672 23.00 -18.22 33.55
CA VAL A 672 23.78 -18.37 34.77
C VAL A 672 24.68 -17.15 34.98
N ARG A 673 24.88 -16.78 36.26
CA ARG A 673 25.88 -15.81 36.68
C ARG A 673 26.75 -16.43 37.77
N HIS A 674 28.05 -16.20 37.69
CA HIS A 674 28.96 -16.54 38.78
C HIS A 674 28.91 -15.50 39.90
N ARG A 675 28.92 -15.94 41.16
CA ARG A 675 28.75 -15.08 42.35
C ARG A 675 29.87 -14.06 42.57
N ARG A 676 31.10 -14.37 42.10
CA ARG A 676 32.32 -13.56 42.33
C ARG A 676 33.04 -13.16 41.04
N LEU A 677 33.51 -14.15 40.28
CA LEU A 677 34.14 -13.97 38.97
C LEU A 677 33.21 -13.29 37.94
N PRO A 678 33.76 -12.53 36.97
CA PRO A 678 33.00 -11.87 35.91
C PRO A 678 32.55 -12.86 34.81
N LEU A 679 31.87 -13.94 35.19
CA LEU A 679 31.38 -14.97 34.27
C LEU A 679 29.86 -14.92 34.19
N LEU A 680 29.33 -14.73 32.97
CA LEU A 680 27.92 -14.71 32.65
C LEU A 680 27.67 -15.65 31.47
N GLY A 681 26.50 -16.28 31.41
CA GLY A 681 26.12 -16.98 30.21
C GLY A 681 24.63 -17.13 30.02
N VAL A 682 24.23 -17.35 28.78
CA VAL A 682 22.88 -17.69 28.36
C VAL A 682 22.88 -18.95 27.49
N GLN A 683 21.86 -19.79 27.62
CA GLN A 683 21.73 -21.05 26.87
C GLN A 683 20.95 -20.85 25.56
N PHE A 684 20.06 -19.86 25.52
CA PHE A 684 19.37 -19.42 24.30
C PHE A 684 20.29 -18.50 23.48
N HIS A 685 19.89 -18.26 22.23
CA HIS A 685 20.66 -17.47 21.27
C HIS A 685 20.07 -16.05 21.20
N PRO A 686 20.72 -15.03 21.79
CA PRO A 686 20.24 -13.64 21.70
C PRO A 686 20.22 -13.14 20.25
N GLU A 687 21.11 -13.61 19.40
CA GLU A 687 21.26 -13.23 17.99
C GLU A 687 20.23 -13.85 17.04
N SER A 688 19.45 -14.82 17.52
CA SER A 688 18.50 -15.56 16.70
C SER A 688 17.28 -14.70 16.31
N LEU A 689 16.76 -14.91 15.10
CA LEU A 689 15.47 -14.39 14.63
C LEU A 689 14.34 -14.60 15.65
N LEU A 690 14.34 -15.74 16.32
CA LEU A 690 13.35 -16.12 17.33
C LEU A 690 13.46 -15.35 18.66
N THR A 691 14.47 -14.51 18.82
CA THR A 691 14.72 -13.63 19.99
C THR A 691 14.65 -12.15 19.60
N LEU A 692 14.32 -11.83 18.33
CA LEU A 692 14.26 -10.46 17.81
C LEU A 692 13.08 -9.65 18.34
N ASP A 693 12.03 -10.31 18.82
CA ASP A 693 10.84 -9.63 19.36
C ASP A 693 11.27 -8.55 20.38
N ASN A 694 10.75 -7.33 20.21
CA ASN A 694 11.11 -6.14 21.00
C ASN A 694 12.62 -5.86 21.14
N ARG A 695 13.45 -6.33 20.19
CA ARG A 695 14.91 -6.26 20.21
C ARG A 695 15.52 -6.85 21.50
N ASN A 696 14.86 -7.84 22.10
CA ASN A 696 15.28 -8.45 23.36
C ASN A 696 16.74 -8.94 23.32
N GLY A 697 17.14 -9.61 22.23
CA GLY A 697 18.52 -10.05 22.00
C GLY A 697 19.54 -8.91 22.01
N HIS A 698 19.28 -7.83 21.29
CA HIS A 698 20.13 -6.65 21.27
C HIS A 698 20.25 -6.01 22.65
N ARG A 699 19.12 -5.86 23.34
CA ARG A 699 19.11 -5.23 24.67
C ARG A 699 19.91 -6.05 25.68
N LEU A 700 19.82 -7.38 25.61
CA LEU A 700 20.62 -8.27 26.44
C LEU A 700 22.12 -8.10 26.16
N VAL A 701 22.53 -8.03 24.89
CA VAL A 701 23.94 -7.75 24.54
C VAL A 701 24.40 -6.38 25.03
N SER A 702 23.57 -5.33 24.89
CA SER A 702 23.88 -4.00 25.45
C SER A 702 24.02 -4.02 26.97
N ASN A 703 23.23 -4.85 27.67
CA ASN A 703 23.35 -5.03 29.12
C ASN A 703 24.68 -5.70 29.49
N VAL A 704 25.13 -6.71 28.73
CA VAL A 704 26.44 -7.34 28.91
C VAL A 704 27.57 -6.31 28.79
N VAL A 705 27.54 -5.49 27.72
CA VAL A 705 28.54 -4.43 27.51
C VAL A 705 28.52 -3.44 28.66
N THR A 706 27.33 -2.94 29.04
CA THR A 706 27.17 -1.96 30.12
C THR A 706 27.67 -2.50 31.48
N GLU A 707 27.40 -3.76 31.79
CA GLU A 707 27.81 -4.39 33.03
C GLU A 707 29.34 -4.49 33.14
N PHE A 708 30.02 -4.84 32.03
CA PHE A 708 31.46 -5.04 32.03
C PHE A 708 32.27 -3.76 31.80
N SER A 709 31.75 -2.76 31.08
CA SER A 709 32.39 -1.44 30.96
C SER A 709 32.48 -0.71 32.31
N ARG A 710 31.43 -0.80 33.16
CA ARG A 710 31.44 -0.16 34.50
C ARG A 710 32.49 -0.73 35.46
N ARG A 711 32.98 -1.96 35.21
CA ARG A 711 34.03 -2.58 36.04
C ARG A 711 35.43 -2.12 35.65
N SER A 712 35.66 -1.82 34.37
CA SER A 712 36.95 -1.28 33.90
C SER A 712 37.23 0.11 34.49
N ASP A 713 36.22 0.97 34.59
CA ASP A 713 36.36 2.31 35.20
C ASP A 713 36.57 2.28 36.72
N ALA A 714 36.01 1.29 37.42
CA ALA A 714 36.17 1.15 38.86
C ALA A 714 37.59 0.66 39.24
N ALA A 715 38.22 -0.16 38.40
CA ALA A 715 39.55 -0.71 38.63
C ALA A 715 40.68 0.34 38.47
N THR A 716 40.49 1.38 37.67
CA THR A 716 41.45 2.47 37.44
C THR A 716 41.49 3.54 38.56
N SER A 717 40.61 3.45 39.56
CA SER A 717 40.45 4.48 40.62
C SER A 717 41.07 4.15 41.99
N ALA A 718 41.77 3.01 42.16
CA ALA A 718 42.37 2.63 43.44
C ALA A 718 43.82 3.15 43.61
N PRO A 719 44.18 3.82 44.72
CA PRO A 719 45.54 4.33 44.93
C PRO A 719 46.53 3.20 45.26
N PRO A 720 47.82 3.33 44.86
CA PRO A 720 48.79 2.25 45.04
C PRO A 720 49.17 2.09 46.51
N VAL A 721 49.06 0.86 47.01
CA VAL A 721 49.53 0.45 48.34
C VAL A 721 51.06 0.45 48.33
N ARG A 722 51.69 1.38 49.07
CA ARG A 722 53.16 1.41 49.25
C ARG A 722 53.63 0.26 50.15
N PRO A 723 54.76 -0.40 49.84
CA PRO A 723 55.36 -1.39 50.72
C PRO A 723 56.05 -0.71 51.92
N ARG A 724 55.90 -1.30 53.11
CA ARG A 724 56.56 -0.88 54.36
C ARG A 724 58.08 -1.08 54.23
N GLN A 725 58.86 0.00 54.29
CA GLN A 725 60.31 -0.06 54.49
C GLN A 725 60.63 -0.11 55.99
N GLY A 726 61.34 -1.17 56.41
CA GLY A 726 62.04 -1.24 57.70
C GLY A 726 63.31 -0.39 57.65
N GLY A 727 63.61 0.27 58.77
CA GLY A 727 64.75 1.17 58.89
C GLY A 727 66.09 0.46 59.10
N ALA A 728 67.17 1.17 58.77
CA ALA A 728 68.44 1.12 59.48
C ALA A 728 69.39 2.24 59.00
N TYR A 729 69.85 3.01 59.98
CA TYR A 729 71.18 3.63 60.16
C TYR A 729 71.76 4.66 59.18
N ALA A 730 72.07 5.80 59.80
CA ALA A 730 73.01 6.83 59.39
C ALA A 730 74.44 6.29 59.22
N ASP A 731 75.24 6.88 58.34
CA ASP A 731 76.26 7.84 58.78
C ASP A 731 76.89 8.65 57.64
N ALA A 732 77.46 9.79 58.04
CA ALA A 732 77.98 10.90 57.28
C ALA A 732 79.24 10.65 56.43
N ARG A 733 79.46 11.52 55.43
CA ARG A 733 80.67 12.37 55.17
C ARG A 733 80.68 12.83 53.70
N SER A 734 80.41 14.11 53.42
CA SER A 734 81.38 15.19 53.09
C SER A 734 82.20 15.00 51.81
N ALA A 735 82.05 15.99 50.90
CA ALA A 735 82.95 16.50 49.85
C ALA A 735 83.46 15.48 48.81
N GLU A 736 83.35 15.70 47.51
CA GLU A 736 83.47 16.92 46.68
C GLU A 736 82.42 16.97 45.56
#